data_AF-A0A8B7XSE2-F1
#
_entry.id   AF-A0A8B7XSE2-F1
#
_cell.length_a   1.000
_cell.length_b   1.000
_cell.length_c   1.000
_cell.angle_alpha   90.00
_cell.angle_beta   90.00
_cell.angle_gamma   90.00
#
_symmetry.space_group_name_H-M   'P 1'
#
loop_
_entity.id
_entity.type
_entity.pdbx_description
1 polymer ?
#
loop_
_entity_poly.entity_id
_entity_poly.type
_entity_poly.pdbx_seq_one_letter_code
_entity_poly.pdbx_strand_id
1 'polypeptide(L)'
;MATSPSWKRLNSQDSPGGIKPFRPANHQLNRAASFPPQNGASFRETGMVEKMLGSYGFITCCDRDGRLFFHGSHYDGNMENLKVGDPVEFETVPDCRTGKPIASKIIKLSPGTVSNEVISEEMLTGLVVLEAKPSKQKTPAGCPITAEYGRVAYEMNGESFFLAYGMEDMYDKGRPLKKGDKVSFFLATDKRNGNVQARRIRMVEPVQVPKYQGVVCSMKESFGFIERADVVKEIFFHYSSFTGDINDLLLGDDVEFEVGHRNDKEVAVNIKKLATGTVIFEDISEKLEEGTLSKTIPRFTTKKSNDPFPGKLIYVLDDGGKRELSFGDKDLLNSYTLCVGDIVKFNIATDKRDHLQRATNLELSEKTFKEKEATEVRETGIVAAVKDGFGFIKCVDRDARMFFHFNEMLHSGDIHISDEVEFSVMTDPTQPQRQIATRIKKLPKGTVTFQIVLTKRLKGLVDKLPDNLWGRSPGKNRDHTPELGSISYRDNGAAKVIKFHAKDTDVRIPPDLGDEVEFNIAEVKRDGSRLAVSIVVLNRSAKTSRRGHIAVLKESFGFIETEDHDHEVFFHYSEFSGDVNEIEVGDEVSYSLIRKGPKISAEEVTRLPKGTIPSMTKKPGLLQGKVIRPLRNIDPQQAEYNGLIKVIKEDDSEGAVYPYCIISLSDKHDFLQKGDPVQFQLGSSSDNGKEWACSVVTIRKILRTHVDCIKGHFGFLNYDPGDGKKLFFHMSEVQDGFDLHPGDEVEFVLIQNQQNGRHSAINIRRLSEIQRPGHLSRLKSTPSEEKGPRMIVTRTPRGPDGTKGFNLARTIQNGNNEKEI
;
A
#
# COMPACT_ATOMS: atom_id res chain seq x y z
N MET A 1 -15.89 41.69 34.62
CA MET A 1 -15.12 42.70 33.87
C MET A 1 -16.09 43.56 33.09
N ALA A 2 -15.88 44.88 33.18
CA ALA A 2 -16.76 45.90 32.67
C ALA A 2 -16.96 45.82 31.14
N THR A 3 -18.18 46.13 30.73
CA THR A 3 -18.68 46.21 29.37
C THR A 3 -18.01 47.33 28.58
N SER A 4 -17.43 47.01 27.41
CA SER A 4 -16.92 47.99 26.44
C SER A 4 -18.02 48.37 25.44
N PRO A 5 -18.31 49.66 25.19
CA PRO A 5 -19.33 50.06 24.23
C PRO A 5 -18.78 50.33 22.82
N SER A 6 -19.65 50.01 21.87
CA SER A 6 -19.70 50.33 20.44
C SER A 6 -19.35 51.78 20.08
N TRP A 7 -18.57 51.97 19.01
CA TRP A 7 -18.38 53.28 18.37
C TRP A 7 -19.34 53.47 17.19
N LYS A 8 -20.26 54.43 17.36
CA LYS A 8 -21.09 55.02 16.30
C LYS A 8 -20.30 56.10 15.56
N ARG A 9 -20.63 56.24 14.26
CA ARG A 9 -20.31 57.40 13.41
C ARG A 9 -20.71 58.72 14.08
N LEU A 10 -19.84 59.72 13.97
CA LEU A 10 -20.23 61.12 14.02
C LEU A 10 -19.45 61.90 12.95
N ASN A 11 -20.20 62.56 12.06
CA ASN A 11 -19.74 63.61 11.17
C ASN A 11 -19.46 64.88 12.00
N SER A 12 -18.39 65.60 11.70
CA SER A 12 -18.36 67.05 11.84
C SER A 12 -17.43 67.66 10.81
N GLN A 13 -18.00 68.56 10.03
CA GLN A 13 -17.35 69.52 9.15
C GLN A 13 -16.41 70.42 9.97
N ASP A 14 -15.22 70.69 9.45
CA ASP A 14 -14.73 72.07 9.33
C ASP A 14 -13.52 72.11 8.37
N SER A 15 -13.62 72.98 7.37
CA SER A 15 -12.57 73.28 6.39
C SER A 15 -11.87 74.56 6.78
N PRO A 16 -10.59 74.72 6.38
CA PRO A 16 -10.21 76.04 5.87
C PRO A 16 -9.40 75.98 4.57
N GLY A 17 -9.82 76.83 3.64
CA GLY A 17 -8.91 77.76 2.97
C GLY A 17 -8.11 77.25 1.77
N GLY A 18 -8.74 77.22 0.61
CA GLY A 18 -8.05 77.16 -0.69
C GLY A 18 -7.30 78.47 -0.99
N ILE A 19 -6.03 78.34 -1.41
CA ILE A 19 -5.22 79.44 -1.94
C ILE A 19 -5.20 79.31 -3.47
N LYS A 20 -5.70 80.36 -4.14
CA LYS A 20 -5.73 80.54 -5.60
C LYS A 20 -4.34 80.90 -6.16
N PRO A 21 -4.07 80.61 -7.44
CA PRO A 21 -2.77 80.81 -8.07
C PRO A 21 -2.45 82.28 -8.31
N PHE A 22 -1.23 82.69 -7.92
CA PHE A 22 -0.67 84.01 -8.20
C PHE A 22 -0.22 84.12 -9.66
N ARG A 23 -0.68 85.17 -10.34
CA ARG A 23 -0.19 85.64 -11.65
C ARG A 23 1.20 86.25 -11.50
N PRO A 24 2.18 85.97 -12.39
CA PRO A 24 3.38 86.78 -12.48
C PRO A 24 3.06 88.11 -13.17
N ALA A 25 3.40 89.20 -12.49
CA ALA A 25 3.28 90.56 -12.98
C ALA A 25 4.28 90.84 -14.11
N ASN A 26 3.76 91.54 -15.12
CA ASN A 26 4.53 92.21 -16.16
C ASN A 26 5.47 93.24 -15.51
N HIS A 27 6.78 92.96 -15.51
CA HIS A 27 7.78 94.01 -15.37
C HIS A 27 8.47 94.20 -16.72
N GLN A 28 7.98 95.21 -17.44
CA GLN A 28 8.70 95.88 -18.50
C GLN A 28 9.97 96.50 -17.89
N LEU A 29 11.12 95.94 -18.21
CA LEU A 29 12.39 96.67 -18.10
C LEU A 29 12.63 97.34 -19.45
N ASN A 30 12.49 98.67 -19.45
CA ASN A 30 12.87 99.56 -20.53
C ASN A 30 14.31 99.27 -20.95
N ARG A 31 14.47 98.69 -22.15
CA ARG A 31 15.75 98.60 -22.85
C ARG A 31 16.09 100.01 -23.32
N ALA A 32 16.98 100.68 -22.59
CA ALA A 32 17.57 101.93 -23.03
C ALA A 32 18.21 101.72 -24.42
N ALA A 33 17.84 102.59 -25.35
CA ALA A 33 18.47 102.69 -26.66
C ALA A 33 19.92 103.15 -26.47
N SER A 34 20.88 102.22 -26.61
CA SER A 34 22.27 102.57 -26.80
C SER A 34 22.48 102.99 -28.26
N PHE A 35 22.60 104.31 -28.45
CA PHE A 35 23.18 104.91 -29.67
C PHE A 35 24.63 104.41 -29.87
N PRO A 36 25.14 104.41 -31.11
CA PRO A 36 26.33 103.68 -31.49
C PRO A 36 27.60 104.35 -30.93
N PRO A 37 28.62 103.59 -30.50
CA PRO A 37 29.93 104.16 -30.28
C PRO A 37 30.60 104.38 -31.65
N GLN A 38 30.76 105.64 -32.03
CA GLN A 38 31.77 106.05 -32.99
C GLN A 38 33.15 105.87 -32.35
N ASN A 39 33.85 104.80 -32.71
CA ASN A 39 35.32 104.76 -32.78
C ASN A 39 35.77 103.50 -33.54
N GLY A 40 36.68 103.68 -34.51
CA GLY A 40 37.09 102.68 -35.49
C GLY A 40 37.93 101.53 -34.94
N ALA A 41 37.31 100.58 -34.24
CA ALA A 41 37.83 99.25 -33.97
C ALA A 41 36.81 98.21 -34.43
N SER A 42 37.18 97.31 -35.35
CA SER A 42 36.32 96.23 -35.85
C SER A 42 36.03 95.21 -34.74
N PHE A 43 34.82 95.26 -34.17
CA PHE A 43 34.33 94.23 -33.25
C PHE A 43 33.98 92.95 -34.03
N ARG A 44 34.61 91.84 -33.63
CA ARG A 44 34.28 90.50 -34.12
C ARG A 44 33.27 89.84 -33.18
N GLU A 45 32.21 89.29 -33.76
CA GLU A 45 31.12 88.59 -33.09
C GLU A 45 31.20 87.09 -33.43
N THR A 46 30.66 86.24 -32.55
CA THR A 46 30.55 84.80 -32.83
C THR A 46 29.12 84.39 -33.15
N GLY A 47 28.96 83.35 -33.97
CA GLY A 47 27.67 82.82 -34.36
C GLY A 47 27.74 81.41 -34.89
N MET A 48 26.58 80.83 -35.18
CA MET A 48 26.47 79.55 -35.88
C MET A 48 25.82 79.73 -37.25
N VAL A 49 26.33 79.01 -38.24
CA VAL A 49 25.73 78.97 -39.57
C VAL A 49 24.36 78.28 -39.50
N GLU A 50 23.29 79.06 -39.61
CA GLU A 50 21.91 78.59 -39.50
C GLU A 50 21.43 77.94 -40.80
N LYS A 51 21.83 78.53 -41.94
CA LYS A 51 21.38 78.10 -43.25
C LYS A 51 22.39 78.45 -44.32
N MET A 52 22.65 77.51 -45.22
CA MET A 52 23.48 77.69 -46.42
C MET A 52 22.63 77.52 -47.68
N LEU A 53 22.78 78.43 -48.64
CA LEU A 53 22.06 78.45 -49.92
C LEU A 53 23.04 78.82 -51.04
N GLY A 54 23.69 77.80 -51.60
CA GLY A 54 24.66 77.99 -52.70
C GLY A 54 25.78 78.94 -52.28
N SER A 55 25.80 80.15 -52.84
CA SER A 55 26.83 81.16 -52.62
C SER A 55 26.56 82.15 -51.48
N TYR A 56 25.52 81.95 -50.66
CA TYR A 56 25.23 82.81 -49.51
C TYR A 56 24.61 82.01 -48.35
N GLY A 57 24.58 82.60 -47.16
CA GLY A 57 24.04 81.95 -45.96
C GLY A 57 23.53 82.93 -44.92
N PHE A 58 23.05 82.37 -43.81
CA PHE A 58 22.60 83.10 -42.63
C PHE A 58 23.35 82.60 -41.40
N ILE A 59 23.82 83.53 -40.58
CA ILE A 59 24.46 83.27 -39.29
C ILE A 59 23.51 83.74 -38.19
N THR A 60 23.21 82.85 -37.25
CA THR A 60 22.58 83.24 -35.99
C THR A 60 23.67 83.72 -35.04
N CYS A 61 23.55 84.94 -34.52
CA CYS A 61 24.52 85.48 -33.57
C CYS A 61 24.39 84.76 -32.21
N CYS A 62 25.52 84.48 -31.57
CA CYS A 62 25.54 83.85 -30.24
C CYS A 62 25.42 84.88 -29.11
N ASP A 63 25.96 86.08 -29.31
CA ASP A 63 26.02 87.13 -28.27
C ASP A 63 24.79 88.06 -28.27
N ARG A 64 23.91 87.93 -29.26
CA ARG A 64 22.66 88.72 -29.36
C ARG A 64 21.60 87.97 -30.16
N ASP A 65 20.33 88.27 -29.89
CA ASP A 65 19.24 87.84 -30.76
C ASP A 65 19.27 88.63 -32.08
N GLY A 66 19.99 88.08 -33.05
CA GLY A 66 20.16 88.66 -34.38
C GLY A 66 20.52 87.60 -35.41
N ARG A 67 19.93 87.71 -36.60
CA ARG A 67 20.21 86.85 -37.74
C ARG A 67 20.82 87.69 -38.85
N LEU A 68 22.05 87.36 -39.24
CA LEU A 68 22.80 88.13 -40.22
C LEU A 68 22.93 87.34 -41.52
N PHE A 69 22.77 88.05 -42.63
CA PHE A 69 23.04 87.53 -43.96
C PHE A 69 24.54 87.65 -44.27
N PHE A 70 25.09 86.66 -44.98
CA PHE A 70 26.40 86.78 -45.58
C PHE A 70 26.44 86.19 -46.98
N HIS A 71 27.31 86.74 -47.81
CA HIS A 71 27.66 86.16 -49.11
C HIS A 71 28.98 85.39 -49.00
N GLY A 72 29.16 84.34 -49.77
CA GLY A 72 30.34 83.46 -49.74
C GLY A 72 31.66 84.19 -49.97
N SER A 73 31.64 85.32 -50.68
CA SER A 73 32.80 86.20 -50.85
C SER A 73 33.29 86.86 -49.56
N HIS A 74 32.48 86.83 -48.50
CA HIS A 74 32.85 87.36 -47.18
C HIS A 74 33.40 86.29 -46.24
N TYR A 75 33.46 85.02 -46.67
CA TYR A 75 34.05 83.94 -45.91
C TYR A 75 35.54 83.80 -46.25
N ASP A 76 36.38 83.89 -45.24
CA ASP A 76 37.84 83.76 -45.33
C ASP A 76 38.23 82.27 -45.29
N GLY A 77 37.83 81.55 -46.34
CA GLY A 77 38.05 80.11 -46.49
C GLY A 77 37.33 79.52 -47.69
N ASN A 78 37.48 78.20 -47.90
CA ASN A 78 36.74 77.50 -48.96
C ASN A 78 35.28 77.26 -48.54
N MET A 79 34.34 77.83 -49.29
CA MET A 79 32.90 77.78 -48.99
C MET A 79 32.34 76.34 -48.95
N GLU A 80 32.99 75.38 -49.61
CA GLU A 80 32.62 73.95 -49.54
C GLU A 80 32.85 73.34 -48.14
N ASN A 81 33.75 73.93 -47.35
CA ASN A 81 34.08 73.46 -46.01
C ASN A 81 33.19 74.07 -44.92
N LEU A 82 32.27 74.99 -45.28
CA LEU A 82 31.34 75.63 -44.37
C LEU A 82 29.96 74.98 -44.47
N LYS A 83 29.50 74.36 -43.38
CA LYS A 83 28.23 73.62 -43.29
C LYS A 83 27.29 74.26 -42.27
N VAL A 84 26.00 73.97 -42.39
CA VAL A 84 24.99 74.34 -41.39
C VAL A 84 25.38 73.72 -40.04
N GLY A 85 25.41 74.54 -38.99
CA GLY A 85 25.84 74.19 -37.64
C GLY A 85 27.31 74.49 -37.33
N ASP A 86 28.11 74.93 -38.31
CA ASP A 86 29.51 75.30 -38.03
C ASP A 86 29.58 76.61 -37.23
N PRO A 87 30.44 76.68 -36.20
CA PRO A 87 30.70 77.91 -35.46
C PRO A 87 31.60 78.84 -36.28
N VAL A 88 31.27 80.12 -36.30
CA VAL A 88 31.98 81.14 -37.07
C VAL A 88 32.21 82.41 -36.27
N GLU A 89 33.33 83.08 -36.52
CA GLU A 89 33.62 84.44 -36.08
C GLU A 89 33.46 85.40 -37.26
N PHE A 90 32.80 86.55 -37.09
CA PHE A 90 32.52 87.49 -38.17
C PHE A 90 32.51 88.94 -37.70
N GLU A 91 32.71 89.89 -38.61
CA GLU A 91 32.55 91.33 -38.37
C GLU A 91 31.21 91.80 -38.92
N THR A 92 30.40 92.50 -38.13
CA THR A 92 29.16 93.10 -38.61
C THR A 92 29.48 94.40 -39.37
N VAL A 93 29.22 94.41 -40.67
CA VAL A 93 29.48 95.57 -41.54
C VAL A 93 28.17 95.97 -42.25
N PRO A 94 27.83 97.26 -42.35
CA PRO A 94 26.69 97.69 -43.15
C PRO A 94 26.95 97.45 -44.65
N ASP A 95 26.01 96.81 -45.33
CA ASP A 95 26.07 96.60 -46.78
C ASP A 95 26.09 97.95 -47.52
N CYS A 96 27.12 98.17 -48.35
CA CYS A 96 27.31 99.40 -49.10
C CYS A 96 26.16 99.76 -50.04
N ARG A 97 25.35 98.77 -50.47
CA ARG A 97 24.22 98.99 -51.38
C ARG A 97 22.90 99.24 -50.67
N THR A 98 22.65 98.58 -49.53
CA THR A 98 21.34 98.60 -48.86
C THR A 98 21.34 99.18 -47.45
N GLY A 99 22.52 99.45 -46.88
CA GLY A 99 22.69 99.89 -45.49
C GLY A 99 22.35 98.84 -44.43
N LYS A 100 21.94 97.63 -44.83
CA LYS A 100 21.58 96.55 -43.90
C LYS A 100 22.83 95.90 -43.30
N PRO A 101 22.83 95.53 -42.01
CA PRO A 101 23.96 94.84 -41.41
C PRO A 101 24.13 93.44 -42.02
N ILE A 102 25.32 93.16 -42.53
CA ILE A 102 25.73 91.85 -43.05
C ILE A 102 26.95 91.35 -42.26
N ALA A 103 27.16 90.04 -42.25
CA ALA A 103 28.37 89.44 -41.69
C ALA A 103 29.49 89.44 -42.75
N SER A 104 30.65 89.99 -42.39
CA SER A 104 31.84 90.12 -43.23
C SER A 104 33.07 89.51 -42.55
N LYS A 105 34.12 89.14 -43.31
CA LYS A 105 35.35 88.49 -42.81
C LYS A 105 35.08 87.30 -41.90
N ILE A 106 34.26 86.37 -42.38
CA ILE A 106 33.79 85.22 -41.63
C ILE A 106 34.88 84.16 -41.59
N ILE A 107 35.25 83.69 -40.39
CA ILE A 107 36.23 82.64 -40.18
C ILE A 107 35.54 81.46 -39.50
N LYS A 108 35.79 80.24 -39.98
CA LYS A 108 35.29 79.03 -39.33
C LYS A 108 36.13 78.71 -38.10
N LEU A 109 35.45 78.53 -36.97
CA LEU A 109 36.05 78.13 -35.71
C LEU A 109 36.03 76.60 -35.57
N SER A 110 36.90 76.08 -34.69
CA SER A 110 36.88 74.66 -34.34
C SER A 110 35.54 74.25 -33.71
N PRO A 111 35.00 73.06 -34.05
CA PRO A 111 33.77 72.56 -33.44
C PRO A 111 33.89 72.52 -31.91
N GLY A 112 32.93 73.14 -31.20
CA GLY A 112 32.91 73.23 -29.74
C GLY A 112 33.47 74.53 -29.14
N THR A 113 34.08 75.41 -29.94
CA THR A 113 34.59 76.72 -29.47
C THR A 113 33.48 77.74 -29.20
N VAL A 114 32.33 77.59 -29.87
CA VAL A 114 31.16 78.45 -29.66
C VAL A 114 30.05 77.60 -29.07
N SER A 115 29.91 77.65 -27.74
CA SER A 115 28.77 77.10 -27.03
C SER A 115 27.81 78.22 -26.62
N ASN A 116 26.53 78.01 -26.88
CA ASN A 116 25.45 78.85 -26.37
C ASN A 116 25.27 78.69 -24.86
N GLU A 117 25.85 77.65 -24.28
CA GLU A 117 25.78 77.33 -22.85
C GLU A 117 27.17 77.43 -22.21
N VAL A 118 27.26 78.01 -21.01
CA VAL A 118 28.43 77.99 -20.14
C VAL A 118 28.26 76.82 -19.17
N ILE A 119 29.13 75.81 -19.28
CA ILE A 119 29.13 74.65 -18.37
C ILE A 119 30.07 74.97 -17.19
N SER A 120 29.64 74.70 -15.96
CA SER A 120 30.47 74.83 -14.76
C SER A 120 31.70 73.94 -14.82
N GLU A 121 32.81 74.41 -14.24
CA GLU A 121 34.02 73.60 -14.07
C GLU A 121 33.88 72.56 -12.95
N GLU A 122 33.01 72.86 -11.97
CA GLU A 122 32.72 71.99 -10.84
C GLU A 122 31.62 70.97 -11.17
N MET A 123 31.87 69.71 -10.78
CA MET A 123 30.90 68.62 -10.85
C MET A 123 30.10 68.56 -9.55
N LEU A 124 28.79 68.79 -9.66
CA LEU A 124 27.89 68.77 -8.52
C LEU A 124 27.25 67.38 -8.36
N THR A 125 26.85 67.05 -7.14
CA THR A 125 26.10 65.82 -6.84
C THR A 125 24.70 66.16 -6.35
N GLY A 126 23.71 65.43 -6.83
CA GLY A 126 22.31 65.61 -6.44
C GLY A 126 21.50 64.32 -6.51
N LEU A 127 20.20 64.43 -6.23
CA LEU A 127 19.23 63.35 -6.24
C LEU A 127 18.22 63.53 -7.37
N VAL A 128 17.86 62.45 -8.06
CA VAL A 128 16.80 62.51 -9.06
C VAL A 128 15.44 62.63 -8.38
N VAL A 129 14.71 63.72 -8.65
CA VAL A 129 13.37 63.98 -8.09
C VAL A 129 12.28 63.56 -9.07
N LEU A 130 12.53 63.75 -10.37
CA LEU A 130 11.63 63.39 -11.46
C LEU A 130 12.42 62.72 -12.58
N GLU A 131 11.93 61.57 -13.05
CA GLU A 131 12.52 60.81 -14.14
C GLU A 131 12.19 61.46 -15.49
N ALA A 132 13.16 61.57 -16.40
CA ALA A 132 12.91 61.99 -17.77
C ALA A 132 12.16 60.90 -18.53
N LYS A 133 11.14 61.25 -19.32
CA LYS A 133 10.37 60.28 -20.12
C LYS A 133 10.70 60.39 -21.61
N PRO A 134 10.80 59.27 -22.34
CA PRO A 134 10.97 59.31 -23.79
C PRO A 134 9.68 59.81 -24.46
N SER A 135 9.84 60.65 -25.49
CA SER A 135 8.75 61.14 -26.34
C SER A 135 8.01 59.95 -26.98
N LYS A 136 6.75 59.70 -26.58
CA LYS A 136 5.87 58.78 -27.30
C LYS A 136 5.17 59.53 -28.44
N GLN A 137 5.54 59.27 -29.69
CA GLN A 137 4.80 59.77 -30.85
C GLN A 137 3.44 59.07 -30.98
N LYS A 138 2.35 59.84 -30.96
CA LYS A 138 1.34 60.03 -32.03
C LYS A 138 0.05 60.63 -31.48
N THR A 139 -0.35 61.81 -31.98
CA THR A 139 -1.70 62.14 -32.51
C THR A 139 -1.73 63.58 -33.05
N PRO A 140 -2.69 63.92 -33.94
CA PRO A 140 -2.55 64.99 -34.93
C PRO A 140 -3.18 66.31 -34.46
N ALA A 141 -2.36 67.30 -34.13
CA ALA A 141 -2.67 68.73 -34.25
C ALA A 141 -1.39 69.51 -33.93
N GLY A 142 -0.98 70.40 -34.83
CA GLY A 142 0.29 71.13 -34.77
C GLY A 142 0.42 72.08 -33.58
N CYS A 143 0.90 71.57 -32.45
CA CYS A 143 1.53 72.34 -31.37
C CYS A 143 2.98 71.85 -31.16
N PRO A 144 3.94 72.73 -30.79
CA PRO A 144 5.34 72.34 -30.65
C PRO A 144 5.56 71.31 -29.54
N ILE A 145 6.44 70.36 -29.83
CA ILE A 145 6.84 69.22 -28.99
C ILE A 145 7.50 69.72 -27.70
N THR A 146 6.93 69.46 -26.54
CA THR A 146 7.63 69.57 -25.25
C THR A 146 8.02 68.17 -24.79
N ALA A 147 9.32 67.84 -24.84
CA ALA A 147 9.86 66.69 -24.12
C ALA A 147 9.59 66.87 -22.62
N GLU A 148 9.09 65.84 -21.93
CA GLU A 148 8.96 65.86 -20.47
C GLU A 148 10.35 65.73 -19.83
N TYR A 149 10.98 66.88 -19.55
CA TYR A 149 12.25 66.95 -18.84
C TYR A 149 12.15 66.32 -17.44
N GLY A 150 13.16 65.52 -17.08
CA GLY A 150 13.38 65.07 -15.72
C GLY A 150 13.87 66.22 -14.82
N ARG A 151 13.94 65.99 -13.51
CA ARG A 151 14.47 66.94 -12.53
C ARG A 151 15.45 66.29 -11.57
N VAL A 152 16.58 66.95 -11.36
CA VAL A 152 17.54 66.63 -10.28
C VAL A 152 17.51 67.74 -9.24
N ALA A 153 17.61 67.38 -7.98
CA ALA A 153 17.77 68.32 -6.88
C ALA A 153 19.21 68.26 -6.34
N TYR A 154 19.83 69.40 -6.12
CA TYR A 154 21.12 69.48 -5.43
C TYR A 154 21.08 70.57 -4.37
N GLU A 155 21.89 70.40 -3.33
CA GLU A 155 21.98 71.35 -2.22
C GLU A 155 23.26 72.16 -2.34
N MET A 156 23.15 73.47 -2.21
CA MET A 156 24.28 74.38 -2.18
C MET A 156 24.01 75.44 -1.10
N ASN A 157 24.93 75.59 -0.15
CA ASN A 157 24.82 76.54 0.97
C ASN A 157 23.53 76.39 1.81
N GLY A 158 22.98 75.18 1.94
CA GLY A 158 21.75 74.91 2.70
C GLY A 158 20.45 75.16 1.94
N GLU A 159 20.51 75.55 0.67
CA GLU A 159 19.35 75.72 -0.20
C GLU A 159 19.27 74.59 -1.24
N SER A 160 18.06 74.07 -1.46
CA SER A 160 17.79 73.02 -2.45
C SER A 160 17.36 73.61 -3.79
N PHE A 161 18.14 73.32 -4.84
CA PHE A 161 17.90 73.79 -6.20
C PHE A 161 17.43 72.63 -7.08
N PHE A 162 16.49 72.90 -8.00
CA PHE A 162 15.96 71.90 -8.94
C PHE A 162 16.36 72.25 -10.37
N LEU A 163 17.04 71.33 -11.04
CA LEU A 163 17.48 71.50 -12.42
C LEU A 163 16.77 70.53 -13.34
N ALA A 164 16.33 71.04 -14.50
CA ALA A 164 15.78 70.21 -15.56
C ALA A 164 16.88 69.46 -16.31
N TYR A 165 16.57 68.24 -16.77
CA TYR A 165 17.44 67.46 -17.66
C TYR A 165 16.63 66.66 -18.68
N GLY A 166 17.15 66.54 -19.90
CA GLY A 166 16.63 65.69 -20.97
C GLY A 166 17.32 64.32 -21.00
N MET A 167 16.78 63.37 -21.78
CA MET A 167 17.43 62.07 -21.97
C MET A 167 18.76 62.18 -22.72
N GLU A 168 18.92 63.22 -23.53
CA GLU A 168 20.15 63.60 -24.21
C GLU A 168 21.27 64.05 -23.26
N ASP A 169 20.91 64.48 -22.05
CA ASP A 169 21.83 64.98 -21.03
C ASP A 169 22.48 63.87 -20.21
N MET A 170 22.02 62.64 -20.39
CA MET A 170 22.56 61.46 -19.75
C MET A 170 23.84 61.02 -20.45
N TYR A 171 24.93 60.88 -19.69
CA TYR A 171 26.20 60.40 -20.22
C TYR A 171 26.13 58.92 -20.64
N ASP A 172 25.39 58.12 -19.86
CA ASP A 172 25.14 56.71 -20.14
C ASP A 172 23.73 56.53 -20.73
N LYS A 173 23.66 56.33 -22.04
CA LYS A 173 22.39 56.15 -22.78
C LYS A 173 21.75 54.77 -22.54
N GLY A 174 22.44 53.86 -21.83
CA GLY A 174 21.99 52.49 -21.62
C GLY A 174 21.19 52.25 -20.33
N ARG A 175 21.24 53.18 -19.35
CA ARG A 175 20.62 52.99 -18.03
C ARG A 175 19.73 54.18 -17.64
N PRO A 176 18.40 54.03 -17.61
CA PRO A 176 17.51 55.10 -17.15
C PRO A 176 17.70 55.36 -15.66
N LEU A 177 17.67 56.63 -15.27
CA LEU A 177 17.75 57.07 -13.88
C LEU A 177 16.40 56.91 -13.19
N LYS A 178 16.40 56.43 -11.95
CA LYS A 178 15.21 56.31 -11.10
C LYS A 178 15.11 57.45 -10.10
N LYS A 179 13.90 57.78 -9.67
CA LYS A 179 13.68 58.71 -8.56
C LYS A 179 14.44 58.23 -7.30
N GLY A 180 15.26 59.11 -6.73
CA GLY A 180 16.09 58.83 -5.56
C GLY A 180 17.52 58.41 -5.87
N ASP A 181 17.87 58.15 -7.14
CA ASP A 181 19.26 57.86 -7.52
C ASP A 181 20.16 59.07 -7.27
N LYS A 182 21.35 58.83 -6.70
CA LYS A 182 22.38 59.84 -6.54
C LYS A 182 23.17 59.96 -7.83
N VAL A 183 23.18 61.16 -8.38
CA VAL A 183 23.76 61.46 -9.68
C VAL A 183 24.77 62.58 -9.55
N SER A 184 25.79 62.57 -10.40
CA SER A 184 26.70 63.69 -10.60
C SER A 184 26.42 64.34 -11.94
N PHE A 185 26.52 65.66 -12.01
CA PHE A 185 26.22 66.43 -13.21
C PHE A 185 26.96 67.77 -13.19
N PHE A 186 26.99 68.44 -14.35
CA PHE A 186 27.51 69.79 -14.48
C PHE A 186 26.37 70.79 -14.68
N LEU A 187 26.54 71.99 -14.13
CA LEU A 187 25.59 73.09 -14.26
C LEU A 187 25.81 73.77 -15.61
N ALA A 188 24.84 73.75 -16.51
CA ALA A 188 24.92 74.46 -17.79
C ALA A 188 23.97 75.64 -17.78
N THR A 189 24.50 76.85 -17.96
CA THR A 189 23.73 78.09 -18.05
C THR A 189 23.67 78.56 -19.50
N ASP A 190 22.47 78.64 -20.06
CA ASP A 190 22.24 79.18 -21.40
C ASP A 190 22.47 80.70 -21.41
N LYS A 191 23.39 81.16 -22.26
CA LYS A 191 23.79 82.56 -22.38
C LYS A 191 22.66 83.46 -22.89
N ARG A 192 21.65 82.91 -23.56
CA ARG A 192 20.58 83.68 -24.22
C ARG A 192 19.45 84.06 -23.26
N ASN A 193 19.09 83.15 -22.36
CA ASN A 193 17.93 83.30 -21.48
C ASN A 193 18.28 83.15 -19.99
N GLY A 194 19.53 82.80 -19.65
CA GLY A 194 19.98 82.57 -18.28
C GLY A 194 19.42 81.30 -17.63
N ASN A 195 18.77 80.41 -18.39
CA ASN A 195 18.24 79.17 -17.86
C ASN A 195 19.37 78.21 -17.51
N VAL A 196 19.19 77.53 -16.38
CA VAL A 196 20.19 76.62 -15.84
C VAL A 196 19.67 75.18 -15.89
N GLN A 197 20.46 74.27 -16.44
CA GLN A 197 20.11 72.86 -16.64
C GLN A 197 21.24 71.94 -16.18
N ALA A 198 20.89 70.68 -15.90
CA ALA A 198 21.88 69.65 -15.58
C ALA A 198 22.32 68.93 -16.85
N ARG A 199 23.62 68.99 -17.16
CA ARG A 199 24.24 68.31 -18.32
C ARG A 199 25.21 67.23 -17.88
N ARG A 200 25.43 66.23 -18.75
CA ARG A 200 26.37 65.11 -18.56
C ARG A 200 26.11 64.34 -17.25
N ILE A 201 24.85 64.00 -17.02
CA ILE A 201 24.42 63.32 -15.81
C ILE A 201 24.98 61.89 -15.82
N ARG A 202 25.67 61.54 -14.73
CA ARG A 202 26.22 60.21 -14.47
C ARG A 202 25.66 59.67 -13.15
N MET A 203 25.21 58.42 -13.15
CA MET A 203 24.81 57.74 -11.92
C MET A 203 26.05 57.52 -11.03
N VAL A 204 25.97 57.94 -9.78
CA VAL A 204 27.01 57.71 -8.76
C VAL A 204 26.62 56.52 -7.89
N GLU A 205 25.41 56.53 -7.36
CA GLU A 205 24.92 55.50 -6.45
C GLU A 205 23.42 55.23 -6.73
N PRO A 206 23.04 53.99 -7.04
CA PRO A 206 21.64 53.64 -7.22
C PRO A 206 20.92 53.66 -5.87
N VAL A 207 19.65 54.07 -5.87
CA VAL A 207 18.83 53.97 -4.66
C VAL A 207 18.69 52.51 -4.23
N GLN A 208 19.13 52.17 -3.03
CA GLN A 208 18.93 50.85 -2.44
C GLN A 208 17.50 50.80 -1.91
N VAL A 209 16.57 50.27 -2.71
CA VAL A 209 15.20 50.00 -2.24
C VAL A 209 15.28 48.85 -1.24
N PRO A 210 14.72 49.00 -0.02
CA PRO A 210 14.71 47.91 0.95
C PRO A 210 13.95 46.73 0.35
N LYS A 211 14.61 45.58 0.35
CA LYS A 211 14.03 44.33 -0.09
C LYS A 211 13.52 43.56 1.11
N TYR A 212 12.36 42.96 0.93
CA TYR A 212 11.67 42.19 1.94
C TYR A 212 11.57 40.75 1.46
N GLN A 213 11.46 39.84 2.42
CA GLN A 213 11.29 38.43 2.17
C GLN A 213 9.93 37.98 2.68
N GLY A 214 9.42 36.90 2.11
CA GLY A 214 8.14 36.32 2.51
C GLY A 214 7.87 35.01 1.80
N VAL A 215 6.71 34.42 2.10
CA VAL A 215 6.28 33.15 1.53
C VAL A 215 4.92 33.32 0.88
N VAL A 216 4.75 32.74 -0.30
CA VAL A 216 3.47 32.81 -1.03
C VAL A 216 2.40 32.00 -0.30
N CYS A 217 1.47 32.68 0.37
CA CYS A 217 0.42 32.03 1.16
C CYS A 217 -0.86 31.75 0.35
N SER A 218 -1.14 32.54 -0.70
CA SER A 218 -2.34 32.39 -1.52
C SER A 218 -2.10 32.81 -2.97
N MET A 219 -2.65 32.04 -3.89
CA MET A 219 -2.60 32.23 -5.34
C MET A 219 -4.02 32.15 -5.89
N LYS A 220 -4.45 33.14 -6.68
CA LYS A 220 -5.77 33.19 -7.33
C LYS A 220 -5.62 33.23 -8.86
N GLU A 221 -6.56 33.80 -9.61
CA GLU A 221 -6.50 33.76 -11.08
C GLU A 221 -5.48 34.74 -11.69
N SER A 222 -5.28 35.91 -11.07
CA SER A 222 -4.38 36.96 -11.61
C SER A 222 -3.54 37.68 -10.55
N PHE A 223 -3.68 37.28 -9.29
CA PHE A 223 -3.04 37.92 -8.14
C PHE A 223 -2.84 36.90 -7.02
N GLY A 224 -1.99 37.26 -6.06
CA GLY A 224 -1.74 36.45 -4.88
C GLY A 224 -1.45 37.30 -3.65
N PHE A 225 -1.17 36.61 -2.56
CA PHE A 225 -0.74 37.19 -1.29
C PHE A 225 0.55 36.54 -0.84
N ILE A 226 1.46 37.37 -0.33
CA ILE A 226 2.72 36.94 0.27
C ILE A 226 2.64 37.24 1.77
N GLU A 227 2.89 36.23 2.59
CA GLU A 227 3.09 36.42 4.03
C GLU A 227 4.46 37.04 4.26
N ARG A 228 4.48 38.22 4.88
CA ARG A 228 5.72 38.98 5.08
C ARG A 228 6.56 38.39 6.22
N ALA A 229 7.88 38.34 6.03
CA ALA A 229 8.83 37.89 7.05
C ALA A 229 9.16 38.96 8.10
N ASP A 230 8.90 40.23 7.79
CA ASP A 230 9.20 41.36 8.68
C ASP A 230 8.02 41.78 9.57
N VAL A 231 6.79 41.46 9.18
CA VAL A 231 5.57 41.81 9.92
C VAL A 231 4.51 40.73 9.73
N VAL A 232 3.69 40.48 10.77
CA VAL A 232 2.57 39.52 10.73
C VAL A 232 1.40 40.07 9.91
N LYS A 233 1.63 40.32 8.62
CA LYS A 233 0.64 40.78 7.64
C LYS A 233 0.95 40.20 6.26
N GLU A 234 -0.11 39.98 5.51
CA GLU A 234 -0.01 39.62 4.10
C GLU A 234 0.11 40.86 3.23
N ILE A 235 0.89 40.78 2.16
CA ILE A 235 0.99 41.81 1.13
C ILE A 235 0.45 41.29 -0.19
N PHE A 236 -0.35 42.13 -0.86
CA PHE A 236 -0.96 41.81 -2.15
C PHE A 236 0.07 41.92 -3.28
N PHE A 237 0.02 41.01 -4.25
CA PHE A 237 0.74 41.18 -5.51
C PHE A 237 -0.08 40.77 -6.73
N HIS A 238 0.22 41.39 -7.86
CA HIS A 238 -0.31 40.99 -9.17
C HIS A 238 0.70 40.08 -9.89
N TYR A 239 0.24 39.16 -10.74
CA TYR A 239 1.14 38.23 -11.43
C TYR A 239 2.17 38.92 -12.33
N SER A 240 1.84 40.10 -12.86
CA SER A 240 2.80 40.93 -13.60
C SER A 240 3.93 41.53 -12.75
N SER A 241 3.83 41.47 -11.41
CA SER A 241 4.88 41.92 -10.50
C SER A 241 5.98 40.86 -10.31
N PHE A 242 5.76 39.63 -10.78
CA PHE A 242 6.75 38.56 -10.74
C PHE A 242 7.74 38.69 -11.91
N THR A 243 9.03 38.58 -11.61
CA THR A 243 10.11 38.81 -12.57
C THR A 243 10.47 37.57 -13.41
N GLY A 244 9.79 36.45 -13.21
CA GLY A 244 9.93 35.20 -13.99
C GLY A 244 8.60 34.74 -14.60
N ASP A 245 8.53 33.46 -14.99
CA ASP A 245 7.27 32.85 -15.43
C ASP A 245 6.39 32.54 -14.21
N ILE A 246 5.16 33.06 -14.21
CA ILE A 246 4.22 32.87 -13.09
C ILE A 246 3.92 31.38 -12.82
N ASN A 247 4.05 30.52 -13.82
CA ASN A 247 3.86 29.08 -13.66
C ASN A 247 4.92 28.42 -12.77
N ASP A 248 6.08 29.07 -12.59
CA ASP A 248 7.15 28.58 -11.73
C ASP A 248 6.94 28.93 -10.25
N LEU A 249 5.95 29.79 -9.94
CA LEU A 249 5.63 30.24 -8.60
C LEU A 249 4.49 29.41 -8.00
N LEU A 250 4.80 28.67 -6.93
CA LEU A 250 3.87 27.79 -6.23
C LEU A 250 3.53 28.32 -4.83
N LEU A 251 2.44 27.80 -4.27
CA LEU A 251 2.08 28.04 -2.87
C LEU A 251 3.16 27.48 -1.95
N GLY A 252 3.61 28.29 -1.00
CA GLY A 252 4.71 27.94 -0.08
C GLY A 252 6.11 28.28 -0.61
N ASP A 253 6.23 28.89 -1.80
CA ASP A 253 7.54 29.34 -2.29
C ASP A 253 8.04 30.58 -1.53
N ASP A 254 9.34 30.57 -1.23
CA ASP A 254 10.07 31.70 -0.67
C ASP A 254 10.31 32.75 -1.76
N VAL A 255 10.05 34.01 -1.44
CA VAL A 255 10.18 35.13 -2.38
C VAL A 255 10.86 36.35 -1.76
N GLU A 256 11.61 37.07 -2.58
CA GLU A 256 12.13 38.41 -2.33
C GLU A 256 11.28 39.43 -3.11
N PHE A 257 10.87 40.52 -2.49
CA PHE A 257 10.07 41.57 -3.13
C PHE A 257 10.39 42.96 -2.57
N GLU A 258 9.97 43.98 -3.30
CA GLU A 258 10.01 45.39 -2.87
C GLU A 258 8.58 45.86 -2.54
N VAL A 259 8.43 46.73 -1.53
CA VAL A 259 7.13 47.28 -1.15
C VAL A 259 6.84 48.55 -1.98
N GLY A 260 5.91 48.44 -2.92
CA GLY A 260 5.36 49.55 -3.69
C GLY A 260 4.05 50.08 -3.08
N HIS A 261 3.61 51.26 -3.52
CA HIS A 261 2.33 51.85 -3.12
C HIS A 261 1.43 52.02 -4.34
N ARG A 262 0.20 51.51 -4.28
CA ARG A 262 -0.82 51.69 -5.32
C ARG A 262 -2.16 52.01 -4.65
N ASN A 263 -2.75 53.17 -4.97
CA ASN A 263 -4.00 53.66 -4.37
C ASN A 263 -3.96 53.65 -2.83
N ASP A 264 -2.91 54.20 -2.24
CA ASP A 264 -2.66 54.25 -0.79
C ASP A 264 -2.61 52.88 -0.08
N LYS A 265 -2.37 51.79 -0.83
CA LYS A 265 -2.14 50.45 -0.29
C LYS A 265 -0.75 49.93 -0.65
N GLU A 266 -0.11 49.28 0.31
CA GLU A 266 1.15 48.55 0.11
C GLU A 266 0.91 47.32 -0.79
N VAL A 267 1.71 47.20 -1.84
CA VAL A 267 1.68 46.08 -2.80
C VAL A 267 3.10 45.61 -3.07
N ALA A 268 3.28 44.30 -3.23
CA ALA A 268 4.59 43.74 -3.57
C ALA A 268 4.88 43.89 -5.07
N VAL A 269 6.07 44.41 -5.38
CA VAL A 269 6.60 44.63 -6.73
C VAL A 269 8.00 44.00 -6.84
N ASN A 270 8.46 43.79 -8.07
CA ASN A 270 9.79 43.21 -8.36
C ASN A 270 10.05 41.87 -7.66
N ILE A 271 9.06 40.97 -7.70
CA ILE A 271 9.06 39.72 -6.95
C ILE A 271 9.98 38.71 -7.64
N LYS A 272 10.83 38.05 -6.85
CA LYS A 272 11.79 37.03 -7.27
C LYS A 272 11.65 35.80 -6.40
N LYS A 273 11.66 34.62 -7.02
CA LYS A 273 11.68 33.34 -6.30
C LYS A 273 13.06 33.13 -5.67
N LEU A 274 13.07 32.72 -4.40
CA LEU A 274 14.25 32.32 -3.64
C LEU A 274 14.34 30.79 -3.55
N ALA A 275 15.48 30.29 -3.08
CA ALA A 275 15.61 28.88 -2.76
C ALA A 275 14.70 28.53 -1.57
N THR A 276 14.04 27.37 -1.62
CA THR A 276 13.17 26.89 -0.54
C THR A 276 13.95 26.74 0.77
N GLY A 277 13.40 27.27 1.87
CA GLY A 277 14.01 27.29 3.19
C GLY A 277 14.84 28.55 3.50
N THR A 278 14.81 29.56 2.63
CA THR A 278 15.47 30.85 2.88
C THR A 278 14.68 31.70 3.89
N VAL A 279 13.35 31.62 3.86
CA VAL A 279 12.47 32.42 4.73
C VAL A 279 12.03 31.59 5.93
N ILE A 280 12.46 32.01 7.12
CA ILE A 280 12.15 31.35 8.38
C ILE A 280 11.35 32.32 9.26
N PHE A 281 10.04 32.09 9.39
CA PHE A 281 9.16 32.91 10.23
C PHE A 281 9.34 32.66 11.72
N GLU A 282 9.71 31.45 12.09
CA GLU A 282 9.72 31.00 13.47
C GLU A 282 11.06 30.37 13.82
N ASP A 283 11.55 30.68 15.01
CA ASP A 283 12.71 30.01 15.60
C ASP A 283 12.24 28.90 16.52
N ILE A 284 12.62 27.66 16.22
CA ILE A 284 12.21 26.48 16.98
C ILE A 284 13.35 26.14 17.94
N SER A 285 13.06 26.22 19.24
CA SER A 285 13.99 25.80 20.29
C SER A 285 14.38 24.33 20.11
N GLU A 286 15.68 24.04 20.12
CA GLU A 286 16.22 22.67 20.16
C GLU A 286 15.89 21.94 21.47
N LYS A 287 15.71 22.68 22.57
CA LYS A 287 15.32 22.12 23.87
C LYS A 287 13.90 21.57 23.79
N LEU A 288 13.76 20.29 24.11
CA LEU A 288 12.48 19.61 24.26
C LEU A 288 11.96 19.82 25.69
N GLU A 289 10.82 20.49 25.80
CA GLU A 289 10.17 20.79 27.08
C GLU A 289 9.05 19.78 27.36
N GLU A 290 8.74 19.57 28.64
CA GLU A 290 7.62 18.74 29.07
C GLU A 290 6.53 19.61 29.71
N GLY A 291 5.27 19.36 29.32
CA GLY A 291 4.13 20.12 29.81
C GLY A 291 2.86 19.29 29.85
N THR A 292 1.86 19.81 30.55
CA THR A 292 0.56 19.16 30.74
C THR A 292 -0.51 19.87 29.91
N LEU A 293 -1.31 19.11 29.15
CA LEU A 293 -2.40 19.66 28.36
C LEU A 293 -3.50 20.23 29.27
N SER A 294 -3.82 21.52 29.10
CA SER A 294 -4.95 22.16 29.77
C SER A 294 -6.21 22.13 28.90
N LYS A 295 -6.05 22.25 27.58
CA LYS A 295 -7.14 22.21 26.61
C LYS A 295 -6.71 21.49 25.34
N THR A 296 -7.52 20.53 24.91
CA THR A 296 -7.27 19.72 23.70
C THR A 296 -7.99 20.29 22.49
N ILE A 297 -7.53 19.91 21.29
CA ILE A 297 -8.17 20.30 20.03
C ILE A 297 -9.17 19.21 19.63
N PRO A 298 -10.47 19.53 19.50
CA PRO A 298 -11.48 18.54 19.12
C PRO A 298 -11.30 18.09 17.67
N ARG A 299 -10.95 16.81 17.46
CA ARG A 299 -10.72 16.26 16.11
C ARG A 299 -11.95 16.23 15.19
N PHE A 300 -13.14 16.11 15.76
CA PHE A 300 -14.35 15.76 15.01
C PHE A 300 -15.37 16.89 14.93
N THR A 301 -14.98 18.14 15.23
CA THR A 301 -15.91 19.27 15.13
C THR A 301 -15.86 19.87 13.73
N THR A 302 -17.00 19.84 13.02
CA THR A 302 -17.21 20.52 11.73
C THR A 302 -17.16 22.05 11.81
N LYS A 303 -17.09 22.61 13.02
CA LYS A 303 -16.84 24.03 13.26
C LYS A 303 -15.33 24.24 13.31
N LYS A 304 -14.74 24.73 12.22
CA LYS A 304 -13.41 25.34 12.27
C LYS A 304 -13.48 26.44 13.33
N SER A 305 -12.75 26.24 14.42
CA SER A 305 -12.41 27.30 15.35
C SER A 305 -11.80 28.46 14.56
N ASN A 306 -12.32 29.68 14.72
CA ASN A 306 -11.68 30.89 14.16
C ASN A 306 -10.37 31.23 14.89
N ASP A 307 -10.11 30.60 16.03
CA ASP A 307 -8.83 30.70 16.73
C ASP A 307 -7.82 29.76 16.05
N PRO A 308 -6.69 30.29 15.51
CA PRO A 308 -5.65 29.49 14.85
C PRO A 308 -4.92 28.53 15.81
N PHE A 309 -4.93 28.79 17.12
CA PHE A 309 -4.24 27.98 18.13
C PHE A 309 -5.19 27.60 19.30
N PRO A 310 -6.20 26.76 19.03
CA PRO A 310 -7.27 26.48 20.01
C PRO A 310 -6.81 25.62 21.20
N GLY A 311 -5.70 24.88 21.06
CA GLY A 311 -5.12 24.02 22.08
C GLY A 311 -4.26 24.81 23.06
N LYS A 312 -4.24 24.38 24.33
CA LYS A 312 -3.47 25.02 25.41
C LYS A 312 -2.76 23.98 26.27
N LEU A 313 -1.51 24.23 26.60
CA LEU A 313 -0.72 23.44 27.53
C LEU A 313 -0.05 24.31 28.58
N ILE A 314 0.24 23.74 29.74
CA ILE A 314 0.96 24.40 30.83
C ILE A 314 2.25 23.65 31.05
N TYR A 315 3.38 24.35 31.03
CA TYR A 315 4.68 23.76 31.34
C TYR A 315 5.35 24.53 32.49
N VAL A 316 6.24 23.83 33.19
CA VAL A 316 6.96 24.37 34.34
C VAL A 316 8.34 24.80 33.87
N LEU A 317 8.70 26.04 34.16
CA LEU A 317 10.01 26.60 33.90
C LEU A 317 11.04 26.10 34.92
N ASP A 318 12.32 26.24 34.58
CA ASP A 318 13.44 25.85 35.45
C ASP A 318 13.45 26.63 36.80
N ASP A 319 12.78 27.79 36.86
CA ASP A 319 12.60 28.61 38.07
C ASP A 319 11.38 28.21 38.92
N GLY A 320 10.63 27.18 38.53
CA GLY A 320 9.39 26.73 39.16
C GLY A 320 8.13 27.51 38.76
N GLY A 321 8.25 28.51 37.90
CA GLY A 321 7.12 29.24 37.32
C GLY A 321 6.32 28.38 36.33
N LYS A 322 5.01 28.63 36.22
CA LYS A 322 4.14 27.97 35.23
C LYS A 322 3.86 28.91 34.07
N ARG A 323 4.08 28.47 32.84
CA ARG A 323 3.70 29.20 31.62
C ARG A 323 2.68 28.42 30.81
N GLU A 324 1.74 29.14 30.21
CA GLU A 324 0.74 28.59 29.29
C GLU A 324 1.17 28.87 27.85
N LEU A 325 1.17 27.84 27.00
CA LEU A 325 1.45 27.96 25.57
C LEU A 325 0.26 27.44 24.75
N SER A 326 0.00 28.12 23.65
CA SER A 326 -1.01 27.72 22.67
C SER A 326 -0.42 26.83 21.57
N PHE A 327 -1.24 25.96 20.99
CA PHE A 327 -0.86 25.12 19.85
C PHE A 327 -2.06 24.88 18.92
N GLY A 328 -1.77 24.60 17.64
CA GLY A 328 -2.74 24.37 16.58
C GLY A 328 -2.75 22.92 16.10
N ASP A 329 -3.62 22.63 15.12
CA ASP A 329 -3.74 21.27 14.55
C ASP A 329 -2.45 20.82 13.84
N LYS A 330 -1.73 21.76 13.23
CA LYS A 330 -0.46 21.49 12.51
C LYS A 330 0.73 21.25 13.45
N ASP A 331 0.56 21.52 14.74
CA ASP A 331 1.62 21.39 15.75
C ASP A 331 1.70 19.99 16.36
N LEU A 332 0.71 19.15 16.09
CA LEU A 332 0.69 17.76 16.53
C LEU A 332 1.55 16.93 15.58
N LEU A 333 2.61 16.31 16.11
CA LEU A 333 3.48 15.44 15.31
C LEU A 333 2.72 14.21 14.81
N ASN A 334 1.77 13.74 15.61
CA ASN A 334 1.01 12.52 15.36
C ASN A 334 -0.49 12.75 15.53
N SER A 335 -1.24 11.93 14.81
CA SER A 335 -2.69 11.96 14.80
C SER A 335 -3.34 11.00 15.82
N TYR A 336 -2.76 10.76 17.00
CA TYR A 336 -3.42 10.01 18.09
C TYR A 336 -4.18 10.92 19.06
N THR A 337 -5.15 10.37 19.81
CA THR A 337 -6.05 11.20 20.62
C THR A 337 -5.39 11.69 21.91
N LEU A 338 -5.35 13.02 22.08
CA LEU A 338 -4.89 13.71 23.28
C LEU A 338 -6.05 14.09 24.20
N CYS A 339 -5.83 14.01 25.51
CA CYS A 339 -6.80 14.27 26.58
C CYS A 339 -6.26 15.34 27.54
N VAL A 340 -7.18 16.03 28.21
CA VAL A 340 -6.80 17.02 29.22
C VAL A 340 -6.02 16.34 30.35
N GLY A 341 -4.95 16.97 30.79
CA GLY A 341 -4.02 16.46 31.79
C GLY A 341 -2.91 15.56 31.24
N ASP A 342 -2.88 15.24 29.94
CA ASP A 342 -1.79 14.44 29.39
C ASP A 342 -0.46 15.20 29.42
N ILE A 343 0.63 14.46 29.62
CA ILE A 343 1.99 14.99 29.60
C ILE A 343 2.51 14.86 28.18
N VAL A 344 2.86 15.99 27.57
CA VAL A 344 3.39 16.07 26.22
C VAL A 344 4.81 16.63 26.25
N LYS A 345 5.62 16.14 25.33
CA LYS A 345 6.90 16.71 24.95
C LYS A 345 6.68 17.64 23.76
N PHE A 346 7.31 18.79 23.75
CA PHE A 346 7.13 19.78 22.69
C PHE A 346 8.35 20.69 22.56
N ASN A 347 8.47 21.36 21.42
CA ASN A 347 9.41 22.44 21.21
C ASN A 347 8.69 23.79 21.30
N ILE A 348 9.39 24.81 21.78
CA ILE A 348 8.88 26.17 21.77
C ILE A 348 9.27 26.82 20.44
N ALA A 349 8.27 27.16 19.64
CA ALA A 349 8.43 28.00 18.46
C ALA A 349 8.20 29.46 18.86
N THR A 350 9.13 30.34 18.51
CA THR A 350 9.01 31.80 18.72
C THR A 350 8.95 32.48 17.36
N ASP A 351 7.85 33.17 17.08
CA ASP A 351 7.71 33.96 15.84
C ASP A 351 8.69 35.15 15.90
N LYS A 352 9.49 35.33 14.84
CA LYS A 352 10.53 36.37 14.79
C LYS A 352 9.95 37.78 14.66
N ARG A 353 8.68 37.91 14.27
CA ARG A 353 8.00 39.18 13.94
C ARG A 353 7.36 39.82 15.17
N ASP A 354 6.67 39.04 16.00
CA ASP A 354 5.94 39.53 17.17
C ASP A 354 6.46 38.93 18.50
N HIS A 355 7.44 38.03 18.45
CA HIS A 355 8.01 37.31 19.59
C HIS A 355 6.99 36.45 20.35
N LEU A 356 5.86 36.11 19.73
CA LEU A 356 4.86 35.24 20.32
C LEU A 356 5.39 33.80 20.35
N GLN A 357 5.29 33.18 21.53
CA GLN A 357 5.72 31.80 21.74
C GLN A 357 4.52 30.86 21.66
N ARG A 358 4.71 29.74 20.97
CA ARG A 358 3.72 28.66 20.85
C ARG A 358 4.40 27.31 20.96
N ALA A 359 3.63 26.28 21.29
CA ALA A 359 4.13 24.92 21.32
C ALA A 359 4.00 24.28 19.93
N THR A 360 5.05 23.63 19.46
CA THR A 360 5.09 22.87 18.21
C THR A 360 5.74 21.50 18.42
N ASN A 361 5.64 20.60 17.44
CA ASN A 361 6.12 19.22 17.52
C ASN A 361 5.63 18.47 18.77
N LEU A 362 4.34 18.62 19.10
CA LEU A 362 3.76 17.99 20.28
C LEU A 362 3.73 16.47 20.11
N GLU A 363 4.25 15.77 21.10
CA GLU A 363 4.28 14.32 21.21
C GLU A 363 3.84 13.88 22.63
N LEU A 364 2.98 12.88 22.74
CA LEU A 364 2.56 12.31 24.02
C LEU A 364 3.74 11.60 24.70
N SER A 365 4.01 11.98 25.95
CA SER A 365 5.04 11.36 26.77
C SER A 365 4.52 10.08 27.41
N GLU A 366 5.35 9.02 27.43
CA GLU A 366 5.03 7.76 28.12
C GLU A 366 4.81 7.94 29.63
N LYS A 367 5.36 9.02 30.22
CA LYS A 367 5.14 9.38 31.63
C LYS A 367 3.66 9.59 31.94
N THR A 368 2.86 10.01 30.95
CA THR A 368 1.41 10.18 31.09
C THR A 368 0.77 8.92 31.66
N PHE A 369 1.12 7.74 31.12
CA PHE A 369 0.49 6.49 31.53
C PHE A 369 0.93 6.01 32.92
N LYS A 370 2.12 6.41 33.36
CA LYS A 370 2.64 6.08 34.71
C LYS A 370 2.02 6.98 35.78
N GLU A 371 1.85 8.27 35.50
CA GLU A 371 1.27 9.22 36.45
C GLU A 371 -0.26 9.16 36.49
N LYS A 372 -0.90 8.82 35.37
CA LYS A 372 -2.36 8.64 35.25
C LYS A 372 -2.85 7.21 35.44
N GLU A 373 -2.01 6.29 35.94
CA GLU A 373 -2.38 4.89 36.17
C GLU A 373 -3.63 4.76 37.07
N ALA A 374 -3.90 5.75 37.93
CA ALA A 374 -5.11 5.83 38.76
C ALA A 374 -6.39 6.30 38.04
N THR A 375 -6.29 6.85 36.82
CA THR A 375 -7.42 7.47 36.08
C THR A 375 -7.67 6.90 34.69
N GLU A 376 -6.63 6.38 34.01
CA GLU A 376 -6.74 5.77 32.68
C GLU A 376 -6.45 4.27 32.78
N VAL A 377 -7.49 3.45 32.60
CA VAL A 377 -7.34 1.98 32.59
C VAL A 377 -6.83 1.55 31.22
N ARG A 378 -5.60 1.04 31.20
CA ARG A 378 -4.96 0.47 30.01
C ARG A 378 -5.34 -1.00 29.89
N GLU A 379 -5.98 -1.37 28.78
CA GLU A 379 -6.32 -2.75 28.47
C GLU A 379 -5.29 -3.37 27.54
N THR A 380 -5.16 -4.70 27.60
CA THR A 380 -4.27 -5.45 26.72
C THR A 380 -5.06 -6.34 25.75
N GLY A 381 -4.48 -6.61 24.59
CA GLY A 381 -5.10 -7.44 23.58
C GLY A 381 -4.16 -7.83 22.46
N ILE A 382 -4.70 -8.63 21.53
CA ILE A 382 -3.99 -9.07 20.33
C ILE A 382 -4.73 -8.58 19.10
N VAL A 383 -4.01 -8.06 18.12
CA VAL A 383 -4.55 -7.64 16.84
C VAL A 383 -5.13 -8.85 16.10
N ALA A 384 -6.45 -8.86 15.93
CA ALA A 384 -7.19 -9.97 15.32
C ALA A 384 -7.37 -9.80 13.81
N ALA A 385 -7.47 -8.56 13.33
CA ALA A 385 -7.59 -8.23 11.93
C ALA A 385 -7.03 -6.83 11.66
N VAL A 386 -6.37 -6.68 10.53
CA VAL A 386 -5.84 -5.42 10.01
C VAL A 386 -6.45 -5.21 8.63
N LYS A 387 -6.97 -4.02 8.38
CA LYS A 387 -7.56 -3.57 7.10
C LYS A 387 -6.95 -2.22 6.72
N ASP A 388 -7.30 -1.70 5.56
CA ASP A 388 -6.79 -0.42 5.07
C ASP A 388 -7.23 0.75 5.98
N GLY A 389 -6.30 1.35 6.71
CA GLY A 389 -6.52 2.46 7.64
C GLY A 389 -7.03 2.11 9.05
N PHE A 390 -7.46 0.87 9.31
CA PHE A 390 -8.06 0.48 10.60
C PHE A 390 -7.87 -1.00 10.94
N GLY A 391 -8.12 -1.38 12.19
CA GLY A 391 -8.04 -2.77 12.64
C GLY A 391 -8.99 -3.13 13.77
N PHE A 392 -8.93 -4.39 14.19
CA PHE A 392 -9.68 -4.94 15.30
C PHE A 392 -8.77 -5.66 16.28
N ILE A 393 -8.88 -5.31 17.57
CA ILE A 393 -8.16 -5.93 18.68
C ILE A 393 -9.08 -6.91 19.38
N LYS A 394 -8.60 -8.13 19.60
CA LYS A 394 -9.21 -9.09 20.52
C LYS A 394 -8.68 -8.79 21.92
N CYS A 395 -9.52 -8.23 22.77
CA CYS A 395 -9.17 -7.88 24.14
C CYS A 395 -8.97 -9.12 25.00
N VAL A 396 -8.15 -8.98 26.04
CA VAL A 396 -8.02 -9.99 27.09
C VAL A 396 -9.28 -9.98 27.96
N ASP A 397 -9.71 -8.79 28.39
CA ASP A 397 -10.76 -8.61 29.41
C ASP A 397 -12.17 -8.43 28.83
N ARG A 398 -12.32 -8.42 27.49
CA ARG A 398 -13.62 -8.20 26.82
C ARG A 398 -13.93 -9.28 25.78
N ASP A 399 -15.22 -9.53 25.58
CA ASP A 399 -15.71 -10.50 24.58
C ASP A 399 -15.84 -9.88 23.17
N ALA A 400 -16.21 -8.59 23.11
CA ALA A 400 -16.28 -7.85 21.85
C ALA A 400 -14.89 -7.46 21.33
N ARG A 401 -14.71 -7.53 20.00
CA ARG A 401 -13.51 -7.01 19.33
C ARG A 401 -13.56 -5.48 19.32
N MET A 402 -12.48 -4.85 19.74
CA MET A 402 -12.35 -3.40 19.76
C MET A 402 -11.85 -2.88 18.42
N PHE A 403 -12.58 -1.92 17.85
CA PHE A 403 -12.16 -1.24 16.63
C PHE A 403 -11.11 -0.18 16.95
N PHE A 404 -10.13 0.00 16.06
CA PHE A 404 -9.17 1.10 16.13
C PHE A 404 -8.78 1.63 14.76
N HIS A 405 -8.33 2.88 14.71
CA HIS A 405 -7.78 3.53 13.52
C HIS A 405 -6.25 3.58 13.62
N PHE A 406 -5.52 3.50 12.50
CA PHE A 406 -4.04 3.55 12.52
C PHE A 406 -3.47 4.85 13.08
N ASN A 407 -4.20 5.95 12.91
CA ASN A 407 -3.90 7.24 13.53
C ASN A 407 -3.76 7.18 15.05
N GLU A 408 -4.36 6.19 15.72
CA GLU A 408 -4.27 6.03 17.18
C GLU A 408 -3.00 5.31 17.65
N MET A 409 -2.09 4.91 16.76
CA MET A 409 -0.81 4.29 17.10
C MET A 409 0.14 5.34 17.72
N LEU A 410 0.66 5.07 18.92
CA LEU A 410 1.58 5.97 19.63
C LEU A 410 2.99 5.98 19.05
N HIS A 411 3.43 4.86 18.48
CA HIS A 411 4.74 4.69 17.87
C HIS A 411 4.57 4.46 16.38
N SER A 412 5.43 5.08 15.57
CA SER A 412 5.49 4.84 14.13
C SER A 412 5.95 3.40 13.88
N GLY A 413 5.10 2.61 13.23
CA GLY A 413 5.42 1.23 12.90
C GLY A 413 4.22 0.46 12.37
N ASP A 414 4.51 -0.49 11.48
CA ASP A 414 3.48 -1.35 10.92
C ASP A 414 2.90 -2.29 11.98
N ILE A 415 1.57 -2.29 12.06
CA ILE A 415 0.80 -3.17 12.91
C ILE A 415 0.37 -4.40 12.11
N HIS A 416 0.71 -5.58 12.62
CA HIS A 416 0.43 -6.85 11.96
C HIS A 416 -0.59 -7.66 12.78
N ILE A 417 -1.25 -8.60 12.10
CA ILE A 417 -2.09 -9.59 12.77
C ILE A 417 -1.22 -10.37 13.77
N SER A 418 -1.79 -10.67 14.93
CA SER A 418 -1.10 -11.31 16.07
C SER A 418 -0.10 -10.43 16.83
N ASP A 419 0.03 -9.15 16.49
CA ASP A 419 0.77 -8.22 17.34
C ASP A 419 0.03 -8.00 18.67
N GLU A 420 0.81 -7.94 19.74
CA GLU A 420 0.34 -7.68 21.09
C GLU A 420 0.32 -6.17 21.32
N VAL A 421 -0.77 -5.67 21.91
CA VAL A 421 -0.99 -4.24 22.07
C VAL A 421 -1.59 -3.91 23.43
N GLU A 422 -1.24 -2.71 23.90
CA GLU A 422 -1.85 -2.05 25.04
C GLU A 422 -2.56 -0.78 24.55
N PHE A 423 -3.78 -0.54 25.00
CA PHE A 423 -4.61 0.54 24.50
C PHE A 423 -5.55 1.07 25.58
N SER A 424 -6.12 2.23 25.30
CA SER A 424 -7.13 2.87 26.14
C SER A 424 -8.48 2.83 25.45
N VAL A 425 -9.53 2.57 26.21
CA VAL A 425 -10.88 2.51 25.67
C VAL A 425 -11.55 3.86 25.85
N MET A 426 -12.04 4.42 24.75
CA MET A 426 -12.84 5.63 24.76
C MET A 426 -14.13 5.44 23.97
N THR A 427 -15.15 6.21 24.33
CA THR A 427 -16.39 6.30 23.56
C THR A 427 -16.12 7.04 22.25
N ASP A 428 -16.58 6.50 21.13
CA ASP A 428 -16.43 7.11 19.82
C ASP A 428 -17.12 8.49 19.80
N PRO A 429 -16.36 9.59 19.55
CA PRO A 429 -16.91 10.93 19.55
C PRO A 429 -17.94 11.17 18.43
N THR A 430 -17.93 10.34 17.38
CA THR A 430 -18.93 10.38 16.30
C THR A 430 -20.14 9.48 16.59
N GLN A 431 -19.97 8.44 17.41
CA GLN A 431 -21.01 7.47 17.76
C GLN A 431 -20.97 7.13 19.26
N PRO A 432 -21.73 7.86 20.11
CA PRO A 432 -21.66 7.71 21.57
C PRO A 432 -21.98 6.32 22.12
N GLN A 433 -22.61 5.45 21.33
CA GLN A 433 -22.93 4.07 21.69
C GLN A 433 -21.80 3.08 21.40
N ARG A 434 -20.75 3.51 20.70
CA ARG A 434 -19.65 2.66 20.25
C ARG A 434 -18.40 2.97 21.06
N GLN A 435 -17.74 1.93 21.55
CA GLN A 435 -16.43 2.06 22.18
C GLN A 435 -15.33 1.72 21.16
N ILE A 436 -14.24 2.48 21.17
CA ILE A 436 -13.09 2.32 20.29
C ILE A 436 -11.80 2.26 21.12
N ALA A 437 -10.79 1.57 20.58
CA ALA A 437 -9.45 1.54 21.14
C ALA A 437 -8.63 2.72 20.59
N THR A 438 -7.96 3.41 21.49
CA THR A 438 -7.18 4.64 21.24
C THR A 438 -5.82 4.53 21.93
N ARG A 439 -4.85 5.38 21.56
CA ARG A 439 -3.50 5.41 22.17
C ARG A 439 -2.83 4.04 22.18
N ILE A 440 -2.76 3.40 21.03
CA ILE A 440 -2.33 2.02 20.90
C ILE A 440 -0.81 1.97 20.94
N LYS A 441 -0.30 1.20 21.89
CA LYS A 441 1.11 0.90 22.07
C LYS A 441 1.35 -0.56 21.74
N LYS A 442 2.35 -0.83 20.89
CA LYS A 442 2.78 -2.20 20.60
C LYS A 442 3.59 -2.76 21.77
N LEU A 443 3.31 -4.00 22.16
CA LEU A 443 4.01 -4.72 23.21
C LEU A 443 4.95 -5.78 22.61
N PRO A 444 6.03 -6.16 23.33
CA PRO A 444 6.83 -7.33 22.97
C PRO A 444 6.00 -8.60 22.93
N LYS A 445 6.32 -9.52 22.03
CA LYS A 445 5.63 -10.82 21.93
C LYS A 445 5.76 -11.61 23.24
N GLY A 446 4.68 -12.20 23.72
CA GLY A 446 4.59 -12.97 24.96
C GLY A 446 4.21 -12.18 26.21
N THR A 447 3.92 -10.88 26.08
CA THR A 447 3.48 -10.01 27.19
C THR A 447 2.01 -10.22 27.53
N VAL A 448 1.17 -10.42 26.50
CA VAL A 448 -0.28 -10.51 26.62
C VAL A 448 -0.68 -11.97 26.87
N THR A 449 -1.15 -12.23 28.09
CA THR A 449 -1.65 -13.54 28.51
C THR A 449 -3.15 -13.48 28.76
N PHE A 450 -3.93 -14.28 28.03
CA PHE A 450 -5.38 -14.40 28.21
C PHE A 450 -5.78 -15.19 29.47
N GLN A 451 -4.83 -15.89 30.06
CA GLN A 451 -5.04 -16.78 31.19
C GLN A 451 -3.82 -16.76 32.12
N ILE A 452 -4.06 -16.90 33.42
CA ILE A 452 -3.05 -17.02 34.46
C ILE A 452 -2.89 -18.52 34.76
N VAL A 453 -1.73 -19.09 34.45
CA VAL A 453 -1.44 -20.50 34.75
C VAL A 453 -0.95 -20.62 36.19
N LEU A 454 -1.69 -21.33 37.03
CA LEU A 454 -1.28 -21.65 38.39
C LEU A 454 -0.10 -22.62 38.35
N THR A 455 0.92 -22.35 39.16
CA THR A 455 2.18 -23.12 39.20
C THR A 455 2.00 -24.54 39.76
N LYS A 456 0.94 -24.78 40.53
CA LYS A 456 0.62 -26.10 41.09
C LYS A 456 0.25 -27.08 39.97
N ARG A 457 1.05 -28.14 39.84
CA ARG A 457 0.72 -29.31 39.00
C ARG A 457 -0.19 -30.25 39.78
N LEU A 458 -1.23 -30.73 39.13
CA LEU A 458 -2.25 -31.61 39.69
C LEU A 458 -2.34 -32.88 38.85
N LYS A 459 -2.74 -33.97 39.50
CA LYS A 459 -2.98 -35.26 38.85
C LYS A 459 -4.46 -35.59 38.91
N GLY A 460 -4.98 -36.15 37.82
CA GLY A 460 -6.39 -36.53 37.72
C GLY A 460 -6.62 -37.63 36.69
N LEU A 461 -7.85 -38.12 36.62
CA LEU A 461 -8.32 -39.11 35.67
C LEU A 461 -9.21 -38.43 34.62
N VAL A 462 -9.07 -38.84 33.37
CA VAL A 462 -9.90 -38.30 32.28
C VAL A 462 -11.29 -38.94 32.32
N ASP A 463 -12.30 -38.14 32.66
CA ASP A 463 -13.70 -38.60 32.74
C ASP A 463 -14.43 -38.49 31.39
N LYS A 464 -14.08 -37.46 30.61
CA LYS A 464 -14.73 -37.16 29.32
C LYS A 464 -13.71 -36.61 28.32
N LEU A 465 -13.77 -37.10 27.09
CA LEU A 465 -12.97 -36.58 25.98
C LEU A 465 -13.72 -35.45 25.24
N PRO A 466 -12.99 -34.49 24.65
CA PRO A 466 -13.60 -33.49 23.77
C PRO A 466 -13.97 -34.10 22.41
N ASP A 467 -15.16 -33.77 21.89
CA ASP A 467 -15.67 -34.30 20.60
C ASP A 467 -14.84 -33.89 19.38
N ASN A 468 -14.19 -32.72 19.45
CA ASN A 468 -13.23 -32.28 18.43
C ASN A 468 -11.87 -32.95 18.65
N LEU A 469 -11.82 -34.25 18.34
CA LEU A 469 -10.64 -35.09 18.36
C LEU A 469 -9.57 -34.58 17.40
N TRP A 470 -8.60 -33.82 17.93
CA TRP A 470 -7.27 -33.49 17.36
C TRP A 470 -7.16 -33.66 15.84
N GLY A 471 -7.78 -32.77 15.06
CA GLY A 471 -7.62 -32.77 13.60
C GLY A 471 -8.85 -32.48 12.73
N ARG A 472 -10.04 -32.23 13.28
CA ARG A 472 -11.13 -31.62 12.49
C ARG A 472 -11.03 -30.10 12.57
N SER A 473 -10.70 -29.45 11.45
CA SER A 473 -10.90 -28.01 11.31
C SER A 473 -12.36 -27.67 11.64
N PRO A 474 -12.65 -26.53 12.29
CA PRO A 474 -14.03 -26.16 12.62
C PRO A 474 -14.89 -26.18 11.36
N GLY A 475 -15.82 -27.12 11.27
CA GLY A 475 -16.82 -27.15 10.21
C GLY A 475 -17.66 -25.87 10.27
N LYS A 476 -18.20 -25.46 9.12
CA LYS A 476 -18.98 -24.21 8.93
C LYS A 476 -20.30 -24.13 9.74
N ASN A 477 -20.51 -24.93 10.78
CA ASN A 477 -21.70 -24.86 11.62
C ASN A 477 -21.34 -24.34 13.01
N ARG A 478 -21.76 -23.11 13.29
CA ARG A 478 -21.22 -22.25 14.35
C ARG A 478 -22.11 -22.21 15.60
N ASP A 479 -22.95 -23.22 15.80
CA ASP A 479 -23.97 -23.23 16.86
C ASP A 479 -23.80 -24.32 17.94
N HIS A 480 -22.79 -25.19 17.86
CA HIS A 480 -22.45 -26.07 18.98
C HIS A 480 -21.28 -25.49 19.78
N THR A 481 -21.54 -25.19 21.06
CA THR A 481 -20.48 -24.95 22.06
C THR A 481 -19.50 -26.10 22.00
N PRO A 482 -18.19 -25.86 21.79
CA PRO A 482 -17.20 -26.93 21.70
C PRO A 482 -17.26 -27.75 22.98
N GLU A 483 -17.65 -29.01 22.86
CA GLU A 483 -17.83 -29.88 24.02
C GLU A 483 -16.44 -30.18 24.59
N LEU A 484 -16.14 -29.54 25.72
CA LEU A 484 -14.85 -29.66 26.40
C LEU A 484 -14.73 -31.02 27.09
N GLY A 485 -13.52 -31.57 27.11
CA GLY A 485 -13.23 -32.74 27.92
C GLY A 485 -13.24 -32.38 29.41
N SER A 486 -13.30 -33.39 30.28
CA SER A 486 -13.26 -33.21 31.74
C SER A 486 -12.29 -34.17 32.42
N ILE A 487 -11.57 -33.66 33.42
CA ILE A 487 -10.63 -34.39 34.27
C ILE A 487 -11.14 -34.31 35.71
N SER A 488 -11.33 -35.47 36.36
CA SER A 488 -11.56 -35.56 37.81
C SER A 488 -10.21 -35.54 38.53
N TYR A 489 -10.06 -34.67 39.52
CA TYR A 489 -8.84 -34.56 40.32
C TYR A 489 -9.16 -34.32 41.79
N ARG A 490 -8.19 -34.58 42.67
CA ARG A 490 -8.31 -34.26 44.10
C ARG A 490 -7.44 -33.06 44.44
N ASP A 491 -8.03 -32.09 45.12
CA ASP A 491 -7.34 -30.90 45.62
C ASP A 491 -7.70 -30.70 47.09
N ASN A 492 -6.71 -30.81 47.97
CA ASN A 492 -6.85 -30.75 49.43
C ASN A 492 -7.89 -31.74 50.00
N GLY A 493 -8.00 -32.94 49.41
CA GLY A 493 -8.92 -33.99 49.86
C GLY A 493 -10.33 -33.92 49.23
N ALA A 494 -10.69 -32.83 48.58
CA ALA A 494 -11.97 -32.71 47.86
C ALA A 494 -11.84 -33.17 46.40
N ALA A 495 -12.76 -34.00 45.94
CA ALA A 495 -12.88 -34.34 44.52
C ALA A 495 -13.47 -33.16 43.74
N LYS A 496 -12.80 -32.74 42.67
CA LYS A 496 -13.19 -31.64 41.79
C LYS A 496 -13.10 -32.11 40.34
N VAL A 497 -13.86 -31.47 39.46
CA VAL A 497 -13.82 -31.72 38.02
C VAL A 497 -13.39 -30.43 37.33
N ILE A 498 -12.45 -30.52 36.39
CA ILE A 498 -11.98 -29.40 35.58
C ILE A 498 -12.13 -29.71 34.09
N LYS A 499 -12.52 -28.71 33.30
CA LYS A 499 -12.68 -28.85 31.86
C LYS A 499 -11.36 -28.60 31.14
N PHE A 500 -11.15 -29.22 29.99
CA PHE A 500 -9.99 -28.97 29.14
C PHE A 500 -10.33 -28.97 27.65
N HIS A 501 -9.47 -28.34 26.85
CA HIS A 501 -9.58 -28.31 25.40
C HIS A 501 -8.56 -29.27 24.78
N ALA A 502 -8.92 -29.90 23.65
CA ALA A 502 -8.01 -30.76 22.91
C ALA A 502 -6.64 -30.09 22.59
N LYS A 503 -6.61 -28.78 22.30
CA LYS A 503 -5.38 -28.05 21.98
C LYS A 503 -4.34 -28.01 23.13
N ASP A 504 -4.78 -28.24 24.37
CA ASP A 504 -3.95 -28.10 25.57
C ASP A 504 -3.33 -29.45 26.00
N THR A 505 -3.35 -30.45 25.12
CA THR A 505 -2.81 -31.80 25.29
C THR A 505 -1.79 -32.10 24.18
N ASP A 506 -0.87 -33.03 24.40
CA ASP A 506 0.07 -33.46 23.35
C ASP A 506 -0.67 -34.26 22.26
N VAL A 507 -0.69 -33.74 21.04
CA VAL A 507 -1.35 -34.38 19.87
C VAL A 507 -0.75 -35.76 19.55
N ARG A 508 0.53 -35.99 19.91
CA ARG A 508 1.23 -37.26 19.67
C ARG A 508 0.81 -38.34 20.67
N ILE A 509 0.39 -37.93 21.86
CA ILE A 509 -0.02 -38.80 22.96
C ILE A 509 -1.31 -38.21 23.55
N PRO A 510 -2.43 -38.25 22.80
CA PRO A 510 -3.69 -37.72 23.30
C PRO A 510 -4.15 -38.55 24.51
N PRO A 511 -4.72 -37.92 25.55
CA PRO A 511 -5.32 -38.66 26.65
C PRO A 511 -6.54 -39.45 26.19
N ASP A 512 -6.70 -40.66 26.71
CA ASP A 512 -7.89 -41.49 26.56
C ASP A 512 -8.75 -41.50 27.83
N LEU A 513 -10.00 -41.97 27.71
CA LEU A 513 -10.91 -42.12 28.85
C LEU A 513 -10.29 -43.04 29.92
N GLY A 514 -10.20 -42.53 31.14
CA GLY A 514 -9.62 -43.23 32.28
C GLY A 514 -8.09 -43.14 32.40
N ASP A 515 -7.41 -42.41 31.52
CA ASP A 515 -5.96 -42.17 31.66
C ASP A 515 -5.66 -41.27 32.86
N GLU A 516 -4.54 -41.56 33.53
CA GLU A 516 -3.99 -40.67 34.55
C GLU A 516 -3.17 -39.57 33.89
N VAL A 517 -3.56 -38.32 34.12
CA VAL A 517 -2.94 -37.15 33.51
C VAL A 517 -2.41 -36.18 34.57
N GLU A 518 -1.28 -35.54 34.28
CA GLU A 518 -0.77 -34.38 35.00
C GLU A 518 -1.13 -33.10 34.24
N PHE A 519 -1.57 -32.06 34.94
CA PHE A 519 -1.97 -30.79 34.33
C PHE A 519 -1.76 -29.60 35.26
N ASN A 520 -1.77 -28.39 34.68
CA ASN A 520 -1.86 -27.13 35.41
C ASN A 520 -3.26 -26.54 35.28
N ILE A 521 -3.69 -25.75 36.28
CA ILE A 521 -4.94 -24.98 36.19
C ILE A 521 -4.63 -23.60 35.61
N ALA A 522 -5.26 -23.25 34.50
CA ALA A 522 -5.27 -21.88 33.99
C ALA A 522 -6.58 -21.20 34.35
N GLU A 523 -6.50 -19.99 34.91
CA GLU A 523 -7.64 -19.11 35.15
C GLU A 523 -7.71 -18.08 34.03
N VAL A 524 -8.80 -18.10 33.26
CA VAL A 524 -9.04 -17.16 32.17
C VAL A 524 -9.35 -15.79 32.78
N LYS A 525 -8.56 -14.76 32.45
CA LYS A 525 -8.70 -13.42 33.05
C LYS A 525 -10.07 -12.79 32.80
N ARG A 526 -10.68 -13.11 31.66
CA ARG A 526 -11.97 -12.55 31.20
C ARG A 526 -13.15 -12.88 32.13
N ASP A 527 -13.31 -14.14 32.49
CA ASP A 527 -14.52 -14.66 33.15
C ASP A 527 -14.20 -15.41 34.46
N GLY A 528 -12.93 -15.48 34.84
CA GLY A 528 -12.46 -16.24 35.99
C GLY A 528 -12.64 -17.76 35.82
N SER A 529 -12.99 -18.24 34.63
CA SER A 529 -13.18 -19.67 34.38
C SER A 529 -11.85 -20.40 34.48
N ARG A 530 -11.91 -21.63 35.00
CA ARG A 530 -10.72 -22.46 35.22
C ARG A 530 -10.72 -23.63 34.24
N LEU A 531 -9.61 -23.78 33.53
CA LEU A 531 -9.38 -24.84 32.56
C LEU A 531 -8.07 -25.57 32.88
N ALA A 532 -8.02 -26.87 32.59
CA ALA A 532 -6.78 -27.62 32.65
C ALA A 532 -5.97 -27.38 31.38
N VAL A 533 -4.69 -27.06 31.55
CA VAL A 533 -3.72 -26.79 30.49
C VAL A 533 -2.43 -27.56 30.72
N SER A 534 -1.61 -27.71 29.67
CA SER A 534 -0.34 -28.45 29.71
C SER A 534 -0.55 -29.90 30.18
N ILE A 535 -1.53 -30.58 29.60
CA ILE A 535 -1.96 -31.91 30.01
C ILE A 535 -0.99 -32.95 29.44
N VAL A 536 -0.43 -33.77 30.32
CA VAL A 536 0.52 -34.84 30.00
C VAL A 536 -0.03 -36.16 30.52
N VAL A 537 -0.08 -37.18 29.66
CA VAL A 537 -0.48 -38.53 30.05
C VAL A 537 0.65 -39.19 30.83
N LEU A 538 0.39 -39.64 32.07
CA LEU A 538 1.35 -40.33 32.93
C LEU A 538 1.26 -41.85 32.79
N ASN A 539 0.05 -42.41 32.94
CA ASN A 539 -0.21 -43.84 32.83
C ASN A 539 -1.36 -44.08 31.86
N ARG A 540 -1.11 -44.88 30.82
CA ARG A 540 -2.15 -45.36 29.92
C ARG A 540 -2.92 -46.50 30.60
N SER A 541 -4.24 -46.36 30.66
CA SER A 541 -5.10 -47.43 31.17
C SER A 541 -4.91 -48.69 30.30
N ALA A 542 -4.78 -49.87 30.90
CA ALA A 542 -4.57 -51.16 30.22
C ALA A 542 -5.73 -51.61 29.29
N LYS A 543 -6.68 -50.71 29.03
CA LYS A 543 -7.92 -50.91 28.28
C LYS A 543 -7.82 -50.47 26.80
N THR A 544 -6.63 -50.22 26.28
CA THR A 544 -6.40 -49.72 24.92
C THR A 544 -6.31 -50.81 23.84
N SER A 545 -6.19 -52.08 24.23
CA SER A 545 -6.32 -53.20 23.28
C SER A 545 -7.78 -53.29 22.80
N ARG A 546 -7.99 -53.03 21.52
CA ARG A 546 -9.25 -53.19 20.82
C ARG A 546 -9.25 -54.51 20.06
N ARG A 547 -10.45 -55.00 19.76
CA ARG A 547 -10.65 -56.21 18.97
C ARG A 547 -11.36 -55.88 17.67
N GLY A 548 -11.20 -56.75 16.69
CA GLY A 548 -11.84 -56.60 15.39
C GLY A 548 -11.61 -57.80 14.49
N HIS A 549 -12.07 -57.68 13.25
CA HIS A 549 -11.95 -58.70 12.22
C HIS A 549 -11.16 -58.17 11.03
N ILE A 550 -10.33 -58.98 10.40
CA ILE A 550 -9.67 -58.58 9.15
C ILE A 550 -10.73 -58.40 8.05
N ALA A 551 -10.90 -57.18 7.55
CA ALA A 551 -11.88 -56.85 6.54
C ALA A 551 -11.33 -57.04 5.13
N VAL A 552 -10.10 -56.58 4.90
CA VAL A 552 -9.46 -56.56 3.58
C VAL A 552 -7.94 -56.75 3.76
N LEU A 553 -7.35 -57.57 2.90
CA LEU A 553 -5.90 -57.76 2.78
C LEU A 553 -5.46 -57.34 1.36
N LYS A 554 -4.38 -56.55 1.28
CA LYS A 554 -3.74 -56.09 0.03
C LYS A 554 -2.24 -56.38 0.09
N GLU A 555 -1.50 -56.14 -0.99
CA GLU A 555 -0.10 -56.56 -1.13
C GLU A 555 0.85 -56.18 0.03
N SER A 556 0.62 -55.06 0.74
CA SER A 556 1.48 -54.63 1.85
C SER A 556 0.76 -54.10 3.09
N PHE A 557 -0.57 -54.17 3.12
CA PHE A 557 -1.39 -53.59 4.18
C PHE A 557 -2.78 -54.22 4.23
N GLY A 558 -3.49 -53.98 5.32
CA GLY A 558 -4.87 -54.42 5.47
C GLY A 558 -5.74 -53.42 6.23
N PHE A 559 -7.01 -53.79 6.34
CA PHE A 559 -7.99 -53.07 7.14
C PHE A 559 -8.64 -54.02 8.14
N ILE A 560 -8.78 -53.55 9.38
CA ILE A 560 -9.46 -54.24 10.48
C ILE A 560 -10.81 -53.58 10.66
N GLU A 561 -11.87 -54.34 10.48
CA GLU A 561 -13.21 -53.96 10.91
C GLU A 561 -13.29 -54.00 12.44
N THR A 562 -13.88 -52.98 13.04
CA THR A 562 -14.10 -52.92 14.49
C THR A 562 -15.08 -53.99 14.97
N GLU A 563 -15.00 -54.34 16.27
CA GLU A 563 -15.96 -55.23 16.92
C GLU A 563 -17.42 -54.75 16.77
N ASP A 564 -17.65 -53.42 16.74
CA ASP A 564 -18.97 -52.82 16.55
C ASP A 564 -19.46 -52.79 15.09
N HIS A 565 -18.63 -53.20 14.14
CA HIS A 565 -18.94 -53.22 12.70
C HIS A 565 -19.32 -51.84 12.12
N ASP A 566 -18.77 -50.77 12.68
CA ASP A 566 -19.14 -49.39 12.38
C ASP A 566 -18.09 -48.63 11.55
N HIS A 567 -16.82 -49.03 11.63
CA HIS A 567 -15.73 -48.48 10.83
C HIS A 567 -14.57 -49.48 10.61
N GLU A 568 -13.63 -49.08 9.75
CA GLU A 568 -12.41 -49.84 9.47
C GLU A 568 -11.17 -49.07 9.93
N VAL A 569 -10.14 -49.81 10.34
CA VAL A 569 -8.87 -49.30 10.83
C VAL A 569 -7.75 -49.83 9.94
N PHE A 570 -6.93 -48.92 9.41
CA PHE A 570 -5.79 -49.28 8.58
C PHE A 570 -4.65 -49.90 9.42
N PHE A 571 -3.99 -50.94 8.92
CA PHE A 571 -2.75 -51.46 9.48
C PHE A 571 -1.75 -51.82 8.39
N HIS A 572 -0.46 -51.65 8.67
CA HIS A 572 0.62 -52.10 7.80
C HIS A 572 1.08 -53.50 8.23
N TYR A 573 1.53 -54.33 7.29
CA TYR A 573 1.98 -55.70 7.61
C TYR A 573 3.16 -55.75 8.58
N SER A 574 3.96 -54.68 8.66
CA SER A 574 5.04 -54.56 9.66
C SER A 574 4.54 -54.48 11.10
N GLU A 575 3.27 -54.11 11.31
CA GLU A 575 2.64 -54.00 12.62
C GLU A 575 1.95 -55.29 13.05
N PHE A 576 1.94 -56.31 12.17
CA PHE A 576 1.39 -57.62 12.48
C PHE A 576 2.42 -58.50 13.18
N SER A 577 2.05 -58.94 14.39
CA SER A 577 2.85 -59.83 15.22
C SER A 577 2.58 -61.30 14.83
N GLY A 578 3.20 -61.75 13.74
CA GLY A 578 3.07 -63.13 13.23
C GLY A 578 3.54 -63.27 11.77
N ASP A 579 3.31 -64.44 11.18
CA ASP A 579 3.53 -64.62 9.73
C ASP A 579 2.34 -64.05 8.94
N VAL A 580 2.64 -63.10 8.07
CA VAL A 580 1.66 -62.42 7.21
C VAL A 580 0.98 -63.39 6.25
N ASN A 581 1.58 -64.55 5.94
CA ASN A 581 0.95 -65.56 5.10
C ASN A 581 -0.15 -66.37 5.80
N GLU A 582 -0.24 -66.28 7.13
CA GLU A 582 -1.23 -67.02 7.94
C GLU A 582 -2.49 -66.22 8.25
N ILE A 583 -2.53 -64.94 7.87
CA ILE A 583 -3.66 -64.04 8.11
C ILE A 583 -4.66 -64.12 6.96
N GLU A 584 -5.93 -64.37 7.27
CA GLU A 584 -7.00 -64.43 6.29
C GLU A 584 -8.10 -63.40 6.57
N VAL A 585 -8.88 -63.05 5.53
CA VAL A 585 -10.05 -62.19 5.70
C VAL A 585 -11.03 -62.85 6.68
N GLY A 586 -11.51 -62.06 7.63
CA GLY A 586 -12.40 -62.41 8.71
C GLY A 586 -11.75 -63.18 9.87
N ASP A 587 -10.42 -63.21 9.96
CA ASP A 587 -9.73 -63.60 11.19
C ASP A 587 -9.94 -62.56 12.29
N GLU A 588 -10.04 -63.04 13.54
CA GLU A 588 -10.16 -62.19 14.72
C GLU A 588 -8.78 -61.67 15.14
N VAL A 589 -8.68 -60.38 15.46
CA VAL A 589 -7.43 -59.75 15.85
C VAL A 589 -7.60 -58.81 17.03
N SER A 590 -6.55 -58.68 17.84
CA SER A 590 -6.39 -57.64 18.86
C SER A 590 -5.37 -56.62 18.37
N TYR A 591 -5.58 -55.34 18.66
CA TYR A 591 -4.70 -54.27 18.22
C TYR A 591 -4.82 -53.03 19.09
N SER A 592 -3.82 -52.15 19.04
CA SER A 592 -3.81 -50.85 19.69
C SER A 592 -4.02 -49.74 18.66
N LEU A 593 -4.89 -48.77 18.96
CA LEU A 593 -5.07 -47.61 18.08
C LEU A 593 -4.00 -46.56 18.34
N ILE A 594 -3.23 -46.23 17.30
CA ILE A 594 -2.22 -45.17 17.34
C ILE A 594 -2.48 -44.15 16.24
N ARG A 595 -2.35 -42.87 16.60
CA ARG A 595 -2.61 -41.75 15.70
C ARG A 595 -1.30 -41.19 15.15
N LYS A 596 -0.95 -41.60 13.93
CA LYS A 596 0.21 -41.06 13.19
C LYS A 596 -0.23 -39.84 12.35
N GLY A 597 -0.29 -38.67 12.98
CA GLY A 597 -0.73 -37.42 12.35
C GLY A 597 -2.26 -37.37 12.14
N PRO A 598 -2.78 -37.03 10.95
CA PRO A 598 -4.23 -37.02 10.70
C PRO A 598 -4.84 -38.41 10.53
N LYS A 599 -4.02 -39.47 10.44
CA LYS A 599 -4.45 -40.84 10.17
C LYS A 599 -4.41 -41.69 11.44
N ILE A 600 -5.41 -42.54 11.60
CA ILE A 600 -5.50 -43.55 12.67
C ILE A 600 -5.00 -44.87 12.06
N SER A 601 -4.08 -45.54 12.75
CA SER A 601 -3.54 -46.84 12.37
C SER A 601 -3.57 -47.81 13.54
N ALA A 602 -3.81 -49.09 13.25
CA ALA A 602 -3.62 -50.15 14.22
C ALA A 602 -2.13 -50.53 14.31
N GLU A 603 -1.63 -50.67 15.53
CA GLU A 603 -0.31 -51.19 15.85
C GLU A 603 -0.43 -52.44 16.74
N GLU A 604 0.64 -53.23 16.82
CA GLU A 604 0.70 -54.48 17.59
C GLU A 604 -0.45 -55.45 17.26
N VAL A 605 -0.78 -55.56 15.97
CA VAL A 605 -1.89 -56.40 15.51
C VAL A 605 -1.54 -57.86 15.76
N THR A 606 -2.36 -58.56 16.53
CA THR A 606 -2.16 -59.94 16.98
C THR A 606 -3.37 -60.78 16.64
N ARG A 607 -3.16 -61.97 16.07
CA ARG A 607 -4.26 -62.91 15.77
C ARG A 607 -4.84 -63.50 17.05
N LEU A 608 -6.17 -63.51 17.15
CA LEU A 608 -6.93 -64.12 18.23
C LEU A 608 -7.51 -65.49 17.80
N PRO A 609 -7.71 -66.43 18.73
CA PRO A 609 -8.42 -67.68 18.45
C PRO A 609 -9.85 -67.43 17.94
N LYS A 610 -10.32 -68.25 16.99
CA LYS A 610 -11.70 -68.16 16.47
C LYS A 610 -12.71 -68.34 17.62
N GLY A 611 -13.67 -67.43 17.74
CA GLY A 611 -14.69 -67.39 18.79
C GLY A 611 -14.34 -66.53 20.01
N THR A 612 -13.27 -65.72 19.95
CA THR A 612 -12.90 -64.75 21.00
C THR A 612 -13.81 -63.51 20.96
N ILE A 613 -14.24 -63.12 19.76
CA ILE A 613 -15.25 -62.09 19.51
C ILE A 613 -16.62 -62.79 19.37
N PRO A 614 -17.62 -62.45 20.21
CA PRO A 614 -18.95 -63.05 20.14
C PRO A 614 -19.57 -62.90 18.73
N SER A 615 -19.84 -64.03 18.08
CA SER A 615 -20.55 -64.02 16.78
C SER A 615 -22.05 -63.80 16.95
N MET A 616 -22.69 -63.25 15.91
CA MET A 616 -24.14 -63.02 15.88
C MET A 616 -24.91 -64.35 16.01
N THR A 617 -25.95 -64.35 16.85
CA THR A 617 -26.82 -65.53 17.01
C THR A 617 -27.78 -65.63 15.83
N LYS A 618 -27.64 -66.67 15.01
CA LYS A 618 -28.45 -66.88 13.79
C LYS A 618 -29.85 -67.37 14.13
N LYS A 619 -30.87 -66.71 13.61
CA LYS A 619 -32.27 -67.15 13.65
C LYS A 619 -32.53 -68.16 12.52
N PRO A 620 -33.37 -69.17 12.74
CA PRO A 620 -33.79 -70.09 11.68
C PRO A 620 -34.68 -69.35 10.67
N GLY A 621 -34.49 -69.65 9.38
CA GLY A 621 -35.25 -69.05 8.29
C GLY A 621 -34.36 -68.40 7.25
N LEU A 622 -34.68 -68.65 5.99
CA LEU A 622 -33.94 -68.15 4.84
C LEU A 622 -34.77 -67.09 4.15
N LEU A 623 -34.26 -65.86 4.11
CA LEU A 623 -34.92 -64.73 3.47
C LEU A 623 -34.23 -64.41 2.16
N GLN A 624 -35.03 -64.01 1.17
CA GLN A 624 -34.52 -63.41 -0.05
C GLN A 624 -34.52 -61.89 0.09
N GLY A 625 -33.55 -61.25 -0.53
CA GLY A 625 -33.45 -59.80 -0.53
C GLY A 625 -32.62 -59.27 -1.67
N LYS A 626 -32.46 -57.96 -1.66
CA LYS A 626 -31.68 -57.21 -2.64
C LYS A 626 -30.76 -56.26 -1.92
N VAL A 627 -29.50 -56.22 -2.35
CA VAL A 627 -28.51 -55.28 -1.81
C VAL A 627 -28.90 -53.87 -2.23
N ILE A 628 -29.22 -53.00 -1.28
CA ILE A 628 -29.53 -51.59 -1.57
C ILE A 628 -28.29 -50.71 -1.41
N ARG A 629 -27.33 -51.15 -0.58
CA ARG A 629 -26.07 -50.48 -0.34
C ARG A 629 -24.95 -51.51 -0.16
N PRO A 630 -23.89 -51.45 -0.98
CA PRO A 630 -22.73 -52.33 -0.84
C PRO A 630 -21.87 -51.90 0.37
N LEU A 631 -20.91 -52.74 0.78
CA LEU A 631 -19.91 -52.38 1.77
C LEU A 631 -19.01 -51.23 1.30
N ARG A 632 -18.44 -50.47 2.24
CA ARG A 632 -17.58 -49.30 1.93
C ARG A 632 -16.31 -49.63 1.16
N ASN A 633 -15.78 -50.84 1.32
CA ASN A 633 -14.66 -51.32 0.50
C ASN A 633 -15.01 -51.43 -1.00
N ILE A 634 -16.28 -51.65 -1.34
CA ILE A 634 -16.79 -51.75 -2.72
C ILE A 634 -17.20 -50.37 -3.25
N ASP A 635 -17.82 -49.53 -2.42
CA ASP A 635 -18.11 -48.12 -2.73
C ASP A 635 -17.43 -47.19 -1.73
N PRO A 636 -16.19 -46.73 -2.01
CA PRO A 636 -15.44 -45.86 -1.10
C PRO A 636 -16.02 -44.45 -0.92
N GLN A 637 -16.97 -44.03 -1.77
CA GLN A 637 -17.56 -42.69 -1.69
C GLN A 637 -18.60 -42.57 -0.57
N GLN A 638 -19.06 -43.69 -0.02
CA GLN A 638 -20.04 -43.70 1.05
C GLN A 638 -19.43 -43.37 2.43
N ALA A 639 -20.26 -42.80 3.30
CA ALA A 639 -19.85 -42.40 4.65
C ALA A 639 -19.89 -43.58 5.63
N GLU A 640 -20.92 -44.42 5.57
CA GLU A 640 -21.15 -45.54 6.48
C GLU A 640 -20.45 -46.82 6.01
N TYR A 641 -19.82 -47.55 6.94
CA TYR A 641 -19.03 -48.74 6.63
C TYR A 641 -19.89 -49.95 6.20
N ASN A 642 -20.91 -50.27 6.99
CA ASN A 642 -21.75 -51.46 6.86
C ASN A 642 -22.57 -51.48 5.56
N GLY A 643 -22.85 -52.63 4.95
CA GLY A 643 -23.76 -52.73 3.82
C GLY A 643 -25.23 -52.80 4.27
N LEU A 644 -26.19 -52.66 3.35
CA LEU A 644 -27.62 -52.83 3.62
C LEU A 644 -28.29 -53.77 2.61
N ILE A 645 -29.09 -54.71 3.12
CA ILE A 645 -29.92 -55.63 2.34
C ILE A 645 -31.39 -55.36 2.67
N LYS A 646 -32.23 -55.23 1.64
CA LYS A 646 -33.68 -55.10 1.77
C LYS A 646 -34.33 -56.44 1.48
N VAL A 647 -35.20 -56.91 2.39
CA VAL A 647 -35.97 -58.15 2.19
C VAL A 647 -36.90 -57.99 0.99
N ILE A 648 -37.03 -59.03 0.18
CA ILE A 648 -38.07 -59.17 -0.84
C ILE A 648 -39.03 -60.25 -0.35
N LYS A 649 -40.32 -59.92 -0.22
CA LYS A 649 -41.37 -60.87 0.17
C LYS A 649 -41.82 -61.71 -1.03
N GLU A 650 -42.53 -62.81 -0.79
CA GLU A 650 -43.03 -63.71 -1.84
C GLU A 650 -43.94 -63.00 -2.88
N ASP A 651 -44.60 -61.91 -2.49
CA ASP A 651 -45.43 -61.06 -3.38
C ASP A 651 -44.63 -60.01 -4.18
N ASP A 652 -43.29 -60.12 -4.24
CA ASP A 652 -42.35 -59.12 -4.80
C ASP A 652 -42.45 -57.73 -4.15
N SER A 653 -43.11 -57.64 -3.00
CA SER A 653 -43.21 -56.42 -2.20
C SER A 653 -41.96 -56.22 -1.34
N GLU A 654 -41.50 -54.97 -1.29
CA GLU A 654 -40.28 -54.64 -0.57
C GLU A 654 -40.50 -54.64 0.96
N GLY A 655 -39.62 -55.31 1.69
CA GLY A 655 -39.68 -55.51 3.14
C GLY A 655 -38.68 -54.66 3.94
N ALA A 656 -38.39 -55.13 5.16
CA ALA A 656 -37.47 -54.48 6.09
C ALA A 656 -36.02 -54.48 5.56
N VAL A 657 -35.21 -53.57 6.11
CA VAL A 657 -33.80 -53.39 5.72
C VAL A 657 -32.91 -53.81 6.88
N TYR A 658 -31.90 -54.62 6.58
CA TYR A 658 -30.96 -55.15 7.57
C TYR A 658 -29.51 -54.83 7.18
N PRO A 659 -28.67 -54.40 8.13
CA PRO A 659 -27.26 -54.21 7.91
C PRO A 659 -26.51 -55.54 7.77
N TYR A 660 -25.45 -55.55 6.97
CA TYR A 660 -24.50 -56.65 6.88
C TYR A 660 -23.05 -56.13 6.88
N CYS A 661 -22.10 -56.97 7.31
CA CYS A 661 -20.67 -56.68 7.34
C CYS A 661 -19.85 -57.79 6.65
N ILE A 662 -18.52 -57.72 6.68
CA ILE A 662 -17.67 -58.74 6.01
C ILE A 662 -17.88 -60.14 6.60
N ILE A 663 -18.09 -60.23 7.92
CA ILE A 663 -18.34 -61.50 8.61
C ILE A 663 -19.76 -62.05 8.37
N SER A 664 -20.67 -61.21 7.87
CA SER A 664 -22.01 -61.63 7.46
C SER A 664 -22.00 -62.45 6.17
N LEU A 665 -20.97 -62.32 5.33
CA LEU A 665 -20.88 -63.00 4.06
C LEU A 665 -20.53 -64.48 4.25
N SER A 666 -21.22 -65.36 3.52
CA SER A 666 -20.87 -66.79 3.49
C SER A 666 -19.56 -67.04 2.74
N ASP A 667 -19.32 -66.31 1.66
CA ASP A 667 -18.02 -66.21 1.00
C ASP A 667 -17.46 -64.80 1.23
N LYS A 668 -16.36 -64.72 1.97
CA LYS A 668 -15.73 -63.46 2.36
C LYS A 668 -15.06 -62.74 1.18
N HIS A 669 -14.92 -63.41 0.03
CA HIS A 669 -14.38 -62.83 -1.20
C HIS A 669 -15.49 -62.37 -2.15
N ASP A 670 -16.77 -62.53 -1.79
CA ASP A 670 -17.88 -62.11 -2.65
C ASP A 670 -18.10 -60.59 -2.59
N PHE A 671 -18.14 -59.95 -3.75
CA PHE A 671 -18.29 -58.51 -3.90
C PHE A 671 -19.74 -58.13 -4.17
N LEU A 672 -20.57 -57.99 -3.14
CA LEU A 672 -21.98 -57.61 -3.30
C LEU A 672 -22.15 -56.18 -3.81
N GLN A 673 -22.84 -56.01 -4.94
CA GLN A 673 -23.14 -54.74 -5.58
C GLN A 673 -24.58 -54.29 -5.35
N LYS A 674 -24.82 -52.99 -5.50
CA LYS A 674 -26.18 -52.44 -5.45
C LYS A 674 -27.06 -53.11 -6.50
N GLY A 675 -28.11 -53.77 -6.03
CA GLY A 675 -29.12 -54.43 -6.85
C GLY A 675 -28.97 -55.94 -6.94
N ASP A 676 -27.90 -56.51 -6.38
CA ASP A 676 -27.73 -57.97 -6.41
C ASP A 676 -28.81 -58.68 -5.59
N PRO A 677 -29.41 -59.75 -6.15
CA PRO A 677 -30.28 -60.64 -5.40
C PRO A 677 -29.43 -61.49 -4.45
N VAL A 678 -29.84 -61.52 -3.19
CA VAL A 678 -29.13 -62.24 -2.13
C VAL A 678 -30.08 -63.10 -1.32
N GLN A 679 -29.53 -64.16 -0.75
CA GLN A 679 -30.18 -65.01 0.22
C GLN A 679 -29.46 -64.87 1.55
N PHE A 680 -30.18 -64.68 2.64
CA PHE A 680 -29.57 -64.46 3.95
C PHE A 680 -30.45 -64.96 5.09
N GLN A 681 -29.86 -65.05 6.27
CA GLN A 681 -30.54 -65.37 7.53
C GLN A 681 -30.50 -64.14 8.43
N LEU A 682 -31.49 -63.98 9.30
CA LEU A 682 -31.43 -62.93 10.32
C LEU A 682 -30.59 -63.40 11.50
N GLY A 683 -29.73 -62.54 12.02
CA GLY A 683 -29.04 -62.76 13.29
C GLY A 683 -29.25 -61.58 14.22
N SER A 684 -29.15 -61.81 15.51
CA SER A 684 -29.12 -60.74 16.52
C SER A 684 -27.73 -60.61 17.11
N SER A 685 -27.21 -59.38 17.17
CA SER A 685 -25.96 -59.07 17.87
C SER A 685 -26.15 -59.27 19.38
N SER A 686 -25.13 -59.82 20.05
CA SER A 686 -25.13 -60.11 21.49
C SER A 686 -25.25 -58.88 22.37
N ASP A 687 -24.83 -57.72 21.88
CA ASP A 687 -24.54 -56.55 22.74
C ASP A 687 -25.69 -55.54 22.75
N ASN A 688 -26.41 -55.41 21.64
CA ASN A 688 -27.45 -54.38 21.46
C ASN A 688 -28.79 -54.94 20.95
N GLY A 689 -28.90 -56.25 20.71
CA GLY A 689 -30.10 -56.89 20.19
C GLY A 689 -30.49 -56.47 18.77
N LYS A 690 -29.64 -55.71 18.08
CA LYS A 690 -29.88 -55.25 16.72
C LYS A 690 -29.90 -56.43 15.76
N GLU A 691 -30.84 -56.43 14.82
CA GLU A 691 -30.95 -57.45 13.80
C GLU A 691 -30.01 -57.15 12.62
N TRP A 692 -29.30 -58.17 12.18
CA TRP A 692 -28.32 -58.13 11.08
C TRP A 692 -28.62 -59.23 10.07
N ALA A 693 -28.29 -58.99 8.81
CA ALA A 693 -28.24 -60.05 7.81
C ALA A 693 -26.94 -60.86 8.01
N CYS A 694 -27.09 -62.17 8.12
CA CYS A 694 -26.03 -63.15 8.37
C CYS A 694 -26.07 -64.25 7.30
N SER A 695 -24.96 -64.93 7.07
CA SER A 695 -24.87 -66.00 6.05
C SER A 695 -25.36 -65.53 4.67
N VAL A 696 -24.94 -64.33 4.26
CA VAL A 696 -25.38 -63.70 3.01
C VAL A 696 -24.69 -64.40 1.83
N VAL A 697 -25.49 -64.87 0.88
CA VAL A 697 -25.08 -65.55 -0.34
C VAL A 697 -25.68 -64.81 -1.54
N THR A 698 -24.87 -64.47 -2.54
CA THR A 698 -25.38 -63.88 -3.79
C THR A 698 -26.03 -64.94 -4.70
N ILE A 699 -27.12 -64.57 -5.36
CA ILE A 699 -27.85 -65.43 -6.31
C ILE A 699 -27.66 -64.88 -7.74
N ARG A 700 -26.41 -64.74 -8.18
CA ARG A 700 -26.11 -64.27 -9.54
C ARG A 700 -26.25 -65.40 -10.56
N LYS A 701 -26.63 -65.05 -11.79
CA LYS A 701 -26.68 -66.00 -12.90
C LYS A 701 -25.26 -66.43 -13.28
N ILE A 702 -24.98 -67.72 -13.19
CA ILE A 702 -23.75 -68.31 -13.71
C ILE A 702 -23.90 -68.46 -15.23
N LEU A 703 -22.97 -67.88 -15.98
CA LEU A 703 -22.93 -67.91 -17.44
C LEU A 703 -21.78 -68.81 -17.91
N ARG A 704 -21.88 -69.35 -19.12
CA ARG A 704 -20.88 -70.25 -19.69
C ARG A 704 -20.37 -69.72 -21.02
N THR A 705 -19.07 -69.83 -21.24
CA THR A 705 -18.42 -69.46 -22.50
C THR A 705 -17.04 -70.11 -22.63
N HIS A 706 -16.34 -69.83 -23.72
CA HIS A 706 -14.98 -70.30 -23.96
C HIS A 706 -13.97 -69.18 -23.74
N VAL A 707 -12.78 -69.52 -23.24
CA VAL A 707 -11.65 -68.61 -23.16
C VAL A 707 -11.17 -68.26 -24.57
N ASP A 708 -11.13 -66.98 -24.91
CA ASP A 708 -10.68 -66.51 -26.22
C ASP A 708 -9.15 -66.40 -26.29
N CYS A 709 -8.56 -65.67 -25.35
CA CYS A 709 -7.11 -65.53 -25.25
C CYS A 709 -6.67 -65.14 -23.84
N ILE A 710 -5.41 -65.45 -23.53
CA ILE A 710 -4.76 -65.11 -22.27
C ILE A 710 -3.51 -64.27 -22.57
N LYS A 711 -3.35 -63.15 -21.85
CA LYS A 711 -2.26 -62.19 -22.01
C LYS A 711 -1.74 -61.76 -20.63
N GLY A 712 -0.63 -62.38 -20.20
CA GLY A 712 -0.05 -62.13 -18.88
C GLY A 712 -1.01 -62.57 -17.76
N HIS A 713 -1.28 -61.69 -16.80
CA HIS A 713 -2.23 -61.94 -15.71
C HIS A 713 -3.70 -61.68 -16.08
N PHE A 714 -4.01 -61.41 -17.35
CA PHE A 714 -5.37 -61.10 -17.80
C PHE A 714 -5.83 -62.10 -18.87
N GLY A 715 -7.13 -62.41 -18.88
CA GLY A 715 -7.77 -63.23 -19.89
C GLY A 715 -9.00 -62.57 -20.50
N PHE A 716 -9.42 -63.05 -21.66
CA PHE A 716 -10.62 -62.60 -22.37
C PHE A 716 -11.50 -63.80 -22.66
N LEU A 717 -12.80 -63.65 -22.40
CA LEU A 717 -13.83 -64.64 -22.67
C LEU A 717 -14.57 -64.27 -23.96
N ASN A 718 -15.00 -65.28 -24.71
CA ASN A 718 -15.81 -65.09 -25.92
C ASN A 718 -17.28 -64.83 -25.55
N TYR A 719 -17.51 -63.77 -24.77
CA TYR A 719 -18.82 -63.31 -24.34
C TYR A 719 -18.89 -61.80 -24.58
N ASP A 720 -19.93 -61.34 -25.28
CA ASP A 720 -20.20 -59.93 -25.53
C ASP A 720 -21.32 -59.47 -24.60
N PRO A 721 -21.03 -58.60 -23.62
CA PRO A 721 -22.04 -58.07 -22.70
C PRO A 721 -22.92 -56.97 -23.35
N GLY A 722 -22.78 -56.70 -24.65
CA GLY A 722 -23.59 -55.75 -25.41
C GLY A 722 -22.85 -54.47 -25.83
N ASP A 723 -21.54 -54.41 -25.63
CA ASP A 723 -20.67 -53.28 -25.95
C ASP A 723 -19.73 -53.55 -27.15
N GLY A 724 -19.87 -54.71 -27.80
CA GLY A 724 -19.06 -55.12 -28.94
C GLY A 724 -17.63 -55.50 -28.56
N LYS A 725 -17.34 -55.66 -27.26
CA LYS A 725 -16.02 -56.00 -26.73
C LYS A 725 -16.07 -57.36 -26.03
N LYS A 726 -14.94 -58.08 -26.09
CA LYS A 726 -14.79 -59.34 -25.38
C LYS A 726 -14.72 -59.09 -23.88
N LEU A 727 -15.41 -59.92 -23.11
CA LEU A 727 -15.45 -59.83 -21.65
C LEU A 727 -14.07 -60.12 -21.04
N PHE A 728 -13.60 -59.25 -20.15
CA PHE A 728 -12.27 -59.36 -19.53
C PHE A 728 -12.32 -60.04 -18.15
N PHE A 729 -11.24 -60.70 -17.76
CA PHE A 729 -11.01 -61.20 -16.39
C PHE A 729 -9.54 -61.15 -15.98
N HIS A 730 -9.28 -61.18 -14.68
CA HIS A 730 -7.93 -61.29 -14.10
C HIS A 730 -7.69 -62.72 -13.60
N MET A 731 -6.46 -63.22 -13.66
CA MET A 731 -6.12 -64.59 -13.25
C MET A 731 -6.38 -64.86 -11.76
N SER A 732 -6.45 -63.83 -10.92
CA SER A 732 -6.89 -63.97 -9.51
C SER A 732 -8.34 -64.42 -9.36
N GLU A 733 -9.17 -64.23 -10.38
CA GLU A 733 -10.60 -64.57 -10.35
C GLU A 733 -10.85 -66.04 -10.74
N VAL A 734 -9.80 -66.77 -11.12
CA VAL A 734 -9.87 -68.18 -11.47
C VAL A 734 -9.82 -69.01 -10.19
N GLN A 735 -10.89 -69.72 -9.89
CA GLN A 735 -10.94 -70.57 -8.70
C GLN A 735 -10.10 -71.84 -8.87
N ASP A 736 -9.62 -72.37 -7.76
CA ASP A 736 -8.85 -73.62 -7.64
C ASP A 736 -7.48 -73.65 -8.34
N GLY A 737 -6.95 -72.49 -8.76
CA GLY A 737 -5.57 -72.35 -9.25
C GLY A 737 -5.27 -73.08 -10.57
N PHE A 738 -6.30 -73.35 -11.38
CA PHE A 738 -6.12 -74.00 -12.68
C PHE A 738 -5.58 -73.03 -13.74
N ASP A 739 -4.58 -73.47 -14.50
CA ASP A 739 -4.13 -72.77 -15.70
C ASP A 739 -5.19 -72.90 -16.81
N LEU A 740 -5.93 -71.81 -17.05
CA LEU A 740 -6.84 -71.70 -18.18
C LEU A 740 -6.03 -71.60 -19.49
N HIS A 741 -6.57 -72.16 -20.56
CA HIS A 741 -6.00 -72.08 -21.91
C HIS A 741 -7.05 -71.55 -22.91
N PRO A 742 -6.63 -70.88 -24.00
CA PRO A 742 -7.55 -70.51 -25.08
C PRO A 742 -8.33 -71.73 -25.60
N GLY A 743 -9.66 -71.64 -25.61
CA GLY A 743 -10.57 -72.70 -25.99
C GLY A 743 -11.18 -73.49 -24.83
N ASP A 744 -10.73 -73.29 -23.59
CA ASP A 744 -11.34 -73.94 -22.42
C ASP A 744 -12.75 -73.42 -22.17
N GLU A 745 -13.69 -74.32 -21.90
CA GLU A 745 -15.03 -73.96 -21.46
C GLU A 745 -15.00 -73.61 -19.97
N VAL A 746 -15.55 -72.45 -19.63
CA VAL A 746 -15.59 -71.92 -18.26
C VAL A 746 -16.99 -71.45 -17.91
N GLU A 747 -17.35 -71.65 -16.65
CA GLU A 747 -18.45 -70.94 -16.03
C GLU A 747 -17.92 -69.70 -15.29
N PHE A 748 -18.67 -68.61 -15.33
CA PHE A 748 -18.29 -67.34 -14.74
C PHE A 748 -19.52 -66.55 -14.31
N VAL A 749 -19.30 -65.55 -13.46
CA VAL A 749 -20.32 -64.57 -13.08
C VAL A 749 -19.98 -63.22 -13.69
N LEU A 750 -20.94 -62.62 -14.39
CA LEU A 750 -20.80 -61.30 -15.00
C LEU A 750 -21.01 -60.21 -13.95
N ILE A 751 -20.03 -59.32 -13.79
CA ILE A 751 -20.11 -58.14 -12.92
C ILE A 751 -19.86 -56.87 -13.72
N GLN A 752 -20.48 -55.77 -13.31
CA GLN A 752 -20.19 -54.44 -13.84
C GLN A 752 -19.42 -53.61 -12.81
N ASN A 753 -18.26 -53.08 -13.18
CA ASN A 753 -17.55 -52.14 -12.33
C ASN A 753 -18.32 -50.81 -12.26
N GLN A 754 -18.76 -50.44 -11.05
CA GLN A 754 -19.60 -49.27 -10.81
C GLN A 754 -18.88 -47.93 -11.08
N GLN A 755 -17.54 -47.89 -11.03
CA GLN A 755 -16.76 -46.67 -11.22
C GLN A 755 -16.53 -46.34 -12.70
N ASN A 756 -16.36 -47.36 -13.56
CA ASN A 756 -16.02 -47.16 -14.98
C ASN A 756 -17.05 -47.76 -15.95
N GLY A 757 -18.11 -48.39 -15.44
CA GLY A 757 -19.19 -49.02 -16.21
C GLY A 757 -18.79 -50.26 -17.00
N ARG A 758 -17.54 -50.75 -16.89
CA ARG A 758 -17.03 -51.89 -17.67
C ARG A 758 -17.45 -53.21 -17.04
N HIS A 759 -17.77 -54.18 -17.89
CA HIS A 759 -18.11 -55.54 -17.46
C HIS A 759 -16.86 -56.41 -17.31
N SER A 760 -16.82 -57.24 -16.27
CA SER A 760 -15.77 -58.21 -15.97
C SER A 760 -16.35 -59.56 -15.58
N ALA A 761 -15.65 -60.64 -15.89
CA ALA A 761 -15.96 -61.97 -15.36
C ALA A 761 -15.22 -62.20 -14.03
N ILE A 762 -15.94 -62.69 -13.03
CA ILE A 762 -15.40 -63.14 -11.74
C ILE A 762 -15.81 -64.59 -11.46
N ASN A 763 -15.19 -65.20 -10.44
CA ASN A 763 -15.49 -66.57 -10.00
C ASN A 763 -15.47 -67.55 -11.19
N ILE A 764 -14.36 -67.57 -11.90
CA ILE A 764 -14.19 -68.35 -13.13
C ILE A 764 -13.79 -69.76 -12.77
N ARG A 765 -14.59 -70.73 -13.20
CA ARG A 765 -14.34 -72.15 -12.98
C ARG A 765 -14.31 -72.87 -14.31
N ARG A 766 -13.33 -73.75 -14.49
CA ARG A 766 -13.22 -74.56 -15.71
C ARG A 766 -14.24 -75.69 -15.68
N LEU A 767 -15.02 -75.82 -16.75
CA LEU A 767 -15.91 -76.96 -16.97
C LEU A 767 -15.13 -78.03 -17.73
N SER A 768 -14.72 -79.10 -17.06
CA SER A 768 -14.06 -80.23 -17.73
C SER A 768 -15.08 -81.15 -18.38
N GLU A 769 -14.97 -81.42 -19.69
CA GLU A 769 -15.49 -82.67 -20.27
C GLU A 769 -14.44 -83.77 -20.18
N ILE A 770 -14.90 -84.92 -19.72
CA ILE A 770 -14.21 -86.20 -19.62
C ILE A 770 -13.57 -86.58 -20.97
N GLN A 771 -12.31 -86.99 -20.88
CA GLN A 771 -11.53 -87.84 -21.78
C GLN A 771 -12.31 -88.43 -22.98
N ARG A 772 -12.20 -87.82 -24.17
CA ARG A 772 -12.52 -88.51 -25.43
C ARG A 772 -11.44 -89.58 -25.70
N PRO A 773 -11.80 -90.86 -25.86
CA PRO A 773 -10.83 -91.91 -26.15
C PRO A 773 -10.40 -91.86 -27.61
N GLY A 774 -9.08 -91.95 -27.81
CA GLY A 774 -8.46 -92.59 -28.97
C GLY A 774 -8.59 -91.90 -30.33
N HIS A 775 -7.45 -91.38 -30.79
CA HIS A 775 -7.10 -91.18 -32.20
C HIS A 775 -7.86 -90.09 -32.98
N LEU A 776 -7.20 -88.95 -33.18
CA LEU A 776 -6.67 -88.55 -34.49
C LEU A 776 -5.83 -87.27 -34.37
N SER A 777 -4.74 -87.28 -35.13
CA SER A 777 -3.53 -86.47 -35.04
C SER A 777 -3.61 -85.10 -35.71
N ARG A 778 -2.98 -84.10 -35.06
CA ARG A 778 -2.05 -83.09 -35.58
C ARG A 778 -2.09 -82.77 -37.10
N LEU A 779 -2.63 -81.59 -37.42
CA LEU A 779 -2.33 -80.63 -38.52
C LEU A 779 -1.60 -81.14 -39.78
N LYS A 780 -2.23 -80.95 -40.97
CA LYS A 780 -1.79 -79.99 -42.01
C LYS A 780 -2.68 -80.05 -43.27
N SER A 781 -2.99 -78.87 -43.80
CA SER A 781 -3.44 -78.62 -45.18
C SER A 781 -2.35 -79.11 -46.17
N THR A 782 -2.64 -79.79 -47.28
CA THR A 782 -3.25 -79.35 -48.56
C THR A 782 -3.19 -80.55 -49.56
N PRO A 783 -3.55 -80.40 -50.85
CA PRO A 783 -4.58 -81.15 -51.59
C PRO A 783 -4.19 -82.57 -52.09
N SER A 784 -5.20 -83.29 -52.59
CA SER A 784 -5.07 -84.57 -53.29
C SER A 784 -4.42 -84.43 -54.67
N GLU A 785 -3.28 -85.11 -54.89
CA GLU A 785 -3.05 -86.00 -56.04
C GLU A 785 -1.91 -87.03 -55.77
N GLU A 786 -2.23 -88.30 -56.11
CA GLU A 786 -1.48 -89.56 -56.37
C GLU A 786 -0.12 -90.02 -55.74
N LYS A 787 -0.20 -91.29 -55.24
CA LYS A 787 0.73 -92.47 -55.32
C LYS A 787 2.11 -92.53 -54.59
N GLY A 788 2.30 -93.58 -53.75
CA GLY A 788 3.61 -94.20 -53.44
C GLY A 788 3.77 -94.83 -52.03
N PRO A 789 4.50 -95.96 -51.84
CA PRO A 789 4.51 -96.76 -50.60
C PRO A 789 5.47 -96.24 -49.51
N ARG A 790 5.13 -96.50 -48.24
CA ARG A 790 5.81 -96.02 -47.01
C ARG A 790 6.97 -96.93 -46.57
N MET A 791 8.11 -96.32 -46.23
CA MET A 791 9.12 -96.90 -45.31
C MET A 791 9.08 -96.19 -43.95
N ILE A 792 9.14 -96.96 -42.87
CA ILE A 792 9.10 -96.49 -41.47
C ILE A 792 10.51 -96.64 -40.89
N VAL A 793 11.12 -95.55 -40.40
CA VAL A 793 12.33 -95.58 -39.59
C VAL A 793 11.94 -95.68 -38.12
N THR A 794 12.37 -96.76 -37.47
CA THR A 794 11.78 -97.31 -36.24
C THR A 794 12.35 -96.75 -34.92
N ARG A 795 13.23 -95.73 -34.91
CA ARG A 795 13.73 -95.06 -33.68
C ARG A 795 14.59 -93.81 -33.96
N THR A 796 14.40 -92.74 -33.18
CA THR A 796 15.38 -91.66 -33.01
C THR A 796 16.40 -92.02 -31.91
N PRO A 797 17.70 -91.69 -32.06
CA PRO A 797 18.73 -92.12 -31.13
C PRO A 797 18.73 -91.27 -29.84
N ARG A 798 18.88 -91.93 -28.69
CA ARG A 798 19.16 -91.31 -27.38
C ARG A 798 20.68 -91.19 -27.19
N GLY A 799 21.13 -90.16 -26.47
CA GLY A 799 22.52 -90.05 -26.04
C GLY A 799 22.91 -91.19 -25.08
N PRO A 800 24.22 -91.44 -24.86
CA PRO A 800 24.73 -92.61 -24.14
C PRO A 800 24.31 -92.74 -22.67
N ASP A 801 23.64 -91.73 -22.11
CA ASP A 801 23.18 -91.63 -20.72
C ASP A 801 21.64 -91.56 -20.57
N GLY A 802 20.88 -91.66 -21.67
CA GLY A 802 19.42 -91.83 -21.61
C GLY A 802 18.57 -90.58 -21.33
N THR A 803 19.14 -89.36 -21.30
CA THR A 803 18.39 -88.10 -21.13
C THR A 803 18.25 -87.30 -22.44
N LYS A 804 17.31 -86.34 -22.49
CA LYS A 804 17.17 -85.36 -23.59
C LYS A 804 18.03 -84.13 -23.25
N GLY A 805 19.04 -83.83 -24.08
CA GLY A 805 20.16 -82.94 -23.72
C GLY A 805 19.95 -81.41 -23.79
N PHE A 806 20.81 -80.75 -22.99
CA PHE A 806 21.41 -79.39 -22.99
C PHE A 806 20.54 -78.12 -22.82
N ASN A 807 20.61 -77.56 -21.61
CA ASN A 807 20.31 -76.17 -21.24
C ASN A 807 21.60 -75.33 -21.20
N LEU A 808 21.55 -74.06 -21.64
CA LEU A 808 22.65 -73.09 -21.45
C LEU A 808 22.10 -71.75 -20.95
N ALA A 809 22.59 -71.33 -19.77
CA ALA A 809 22.28 -70.08 -19.08
C ALA A 809 23.14 -68.91 -19.61
N ARG A 810 22.62 -67.67 -19.55
CA ARG A 810 23.39 -66.44 -19.82
C ARG A 810 23.38 -65.52 -18.59
N THR A 811 24.57 -65.09 -18.18
CA THR A 811 24.84 -64.04 -17.20
C THR A 811 25.27 -62.75 -17.93
N ILE A 812 24.81 -61.60 -17.42
CA ILE A 812 25.05 -60.24 -17.91
C ILE A 812 26.37 -59.70 -17.34
N GLN A 813 27.19 -59.00 -18.15
CA GLN A 813 28.35 -58.20 -17.71
C GLN A 813 28.08 -56.69 -17.98
N ASN A 814 28.33 -55.86 -16.97
CA ASN A 814 28.37 -54.39 -17.04
C ASN A 814 29.77 -53.88 -17.41
N GLY A 815 29.85 -52.74 -18.10
CA GLY A 815 31.08 -51.96 -18.29
C GLY A 815 30.80 -50.54 -18.81
N ASN A 816 31.07 -49.54 -17.97
CA ASN A 816 31.00 -48.09 -18.19
C ASN A 816 31.91 -47.58 -19.31
N ASN A 817 31.61 -46.38 -19.85
CA ASN A 817 32.63 -45.39 -20.23
C ASN A 817 32.07 -43.95 -20.16
N GLU A 818 32.85 -43.10 -19.50
CA GLU A 818 32.67 -41.66 -19.24
C GLU A 818 32.98 -40.78 -20.47
N LYS A 819 32.47 -39.53 -20.48
CA LYS A 819 33.30 -38.29 -20.45
C LYS A 819 32.48 -36.98 -20.40
N GLU A 820 32.90 -36.11 -19.47
CA GLU A 820 33.06 -34.62 -19.47
C GLU A 820 32.03 -33.78 -20.27
N ILE A 821 31.35 -32.75 -19.72
CA ILE A 821 31.75 -31.62 -18.84
C ILE A 821 30.64 -31.34 -17.81
#